data_AF-A0A093I1A1-F1
#
_entry.id   AF-A0A093I1A1-F1
#
_cell.length_a   1.000
_cell.length_b   1.000
_cell.length_c   1.000
_cell.angle_alpha   90.00
_cell.angle_beta   90.00
_cell.angle_gamma   90.00
#
_symmetry.space_group_name_H-M   'P 1'
#
loop_
_entity.id
_entity.type
_entity.pdbx_description
1 polymer ?
#
loop_
_entity_poly.entity_id
_entity_poly.type
_entity_poly.pdbx_seq_one_letter_code
_entity_poly.pdbx_strand_id
1 'polypeptide(L)'
;QERRESELAELCSLEQKFLSAQQWKTDYRAYAKWEQYLSCDGSPDPTVLQEINTFMSLWREDQNEDVQLVMEKGEQVLNLIEKLQFLLLDTPAKEITEEETVQYQQSILELQNLLHQKYNGATEHLLKTPNMYEDSETGNMQAVIKDKNVTFCIWANLKKNIRFKSHVFCDAQHGFDLPKSLAVSSVAVRILHTHYDHVSPLWLQCQSVPKLEVLDSKELTRHSKGNVEIEEEEKKAEEPSRPAEGEMCSDGRKSAVSFKENSSIIADVNETEEEMEKKSEILAISSQVTQDETNEKEEAITDENIVDLQQFVPVGGVYHIDALQLPPQVKQIKDWSMVELLEVGLEAYPYPPEEAEGATHLPIQITLRLSDNVMYFQDPVIARWDPAGQQWRTDDISNITYGTQEKRITFEMGAFYTIALLQDAHLNMPYQAWELRPMGVDEARLTITAVFATIQIQIKGNQCMLSSVVVEEKEVLSHITGKWLNPVDLRAVLKKAGVNIFPGEYSHKYLSVNEKAPLAEVRAYQQMALVASAFAFAWSKWNQEAGQEKVVFKVSEHLKADSDKDWSLYMFNGQKAQKLKISKTSEAFSEELDDNSEFHSTLYHMLKDFASKEAIDKVETASFLFVDVVYQLLLTTRVLTYS
;
A
#
# COMPACT_ATOMS: atom_id res chain seq x y z
N GLN A 1 -32.27 -18.05 -22.07
CA GLN A 1 -32.55 -17.93 -20.63
C GLN A 1 -32.25 -19.24 -19.93
N GLU A 2 -32.90 -20.35 -20.30
CA GLU A 2 -32.68 -21.71 -19.74
C GLU A 2 -31.19 -22.10 -19.54
N ARG A 3 -30.31 -21.91 -20.53
CA ARG A 3 -28.87 -22.19 -20.36
C ARG A 3 -28.18 -21.34 -19.27
N ARG A 4 -28.60 -20.09 -19.05
CA ARG A 4 -27.94 -19.13 -18.13
C ARG A 4 -27.95 -19.62 -16.69
N GLU A 5 -29.03 -20.28 -16.26
CA GLU A 5 -29.12 -20.83 -14.91
C GLU A 5 -28.10 -21.97 -14.72
N SER A 6 -27.94 -22.85 -15.72
CA SER A 6 -26.93 -23.90 -15.72
C SER A 6 -25.49 -23.37 -15.81
N GLU A 7 -25.24 -22.38 -16.68
CA GLU A 7 -23.92 -21.75 -16.86
C GLU A 7 -23.46 -21.03 -15.58
N LEU A 8 -24.38 -20.35 -14.90
CA LEU A 8 -24.08 -19.68 -13.63
C LEU A 8 -23.90 -20.69 -12.49
N ALA A 9 -24.71 -21.75 -12.43
CA ALA A 9 -24.53 -22.80 -11.42
C ALA A 9 -23.18 -23.52 -11.54
N GLU A 10 -22.70 -23.79 -12.77
CA GLU A 10 -21.36 -24.37 -12.97
C GLU A 10 -20.25 -23.36 -12.64
N LEU A 11 -20.39 -22.08 -13.02
CA LEU A 11 -19.42 -21.04 -12.64
C LEU A 11 -19.32 -20.88 -11.11
N CYS A 12 -20.44 -20.82 -10.39
CA CYS A 12 -20.43 -20.67 -8.93
C CYS A 12 -19.83 -21.87 -8.18
N SER A 13 -19.73 -23.04 -8.84
CA SER A 13 -18.96 -24.20 -8.35
C SER A 13 -17.45 -23.95 -8.44
N LEU A 14 -16.97 -23.36 -9.54
CA LEU A 14 -15.57 -22.95 -9.70
C LEU A 14 -15.21 -21.77 -8.78
N GLU A 15 -16.14 -20.83 -8.57
CA GLU A 15 -15.94 -19.67 -7.67
C GLU A 15 -15.79 -20.07 -6.19
N GLN A 16 -16.13 -21.30 -5.79
CA GLN A 16 -15.78 -21.84 -4.46
C GLN A 16 -14.26 -21.82 -4.19
N LYS A 17 -13.42 -21.75 -5.23
CA LYS A 17 -11.97 -21.53 -5.09
C LYS A 17 -11.65 -20.21 -4.38
N PHE A 18 -12.40 -19.12 -4.63
CA PHE A 18 -12.19 -17.84 -3.93
C PHE A 18 -12.54 -17.93 -2.44
N LEU A 19 -13.64 -18.59 -2.09
CA LEU A 19 -14.01 -18.82 -0.68
C LEU A 19 -12.99 -19.73 0.04
N SER A 20 -12.50 -20.76 -0.64
CA SER A 20 -11.42 -21.64 -0.14
C SER A 20 -10.12 -20.86 0.10
N ALA A 21 -9.77 -19.92 -0.79
CA ALA A 21 -8.60 -19.05 -0.62
C ALA A 21 -8.77 -18.06 0.54
N GLN A 22 -9.97 -17.50 0.75
CA GLN A 22 -10.23 -16.63 1.91
C GLN A 22 -10.10 -17.42 3.22
N GLN A 23 -10.76 -18.59 3.33
CA GLN A 23 -10.64 -19.44 4.52
C GLN A 23 -9.17 -19.80 4.80
N TRP A 24 -8.41 -20.20 3.77
CA TRP A 24 -6.99 -20.50 3.93
C TRP A 24 -6.18 -19.30 4.40
N LYS A 25 -6.48 -18.07 3.95
CA LYS A 25 -5.82 -16.85 4.47
C LYS A 25 -6.14 -16.62 5.94
N THR A 26 -7.40 -16.78 6.35
CA THR A 26 -7.81 -16.67 7.77
C THR A 26 -7.09 -17.73 8.63
N ASP A 27 -7.06 -18.99 8.18
CA ASP A 27 -6.34 -20.08 8.86
C ASP A 27 -4.82 -19.83 8.92
N TYR A 28 -4.23 -19.31 7.83
CA TYR A 28 -2.81 -18.97 7.75
C TYR A 28 -2.43 -17.81 8.68
N ARG A 29 -3.27 -16.76 8.80
CA ARG A 29 -3.07 -15.68 9.78
C ARG A 29 -3.13 -16.20 11.22
N ALA A 30 -4.09 -17.07 11.52
CA ALA A 30 -4.21 -17.70 12.83
C ALA A 30 -2.97 -18.57 13.17
N TYR A 31 -2.46 -19.33 12.18
CA TYR A 31 -1.23 -20.10 12.33
C TYR A 31 0.01 -19.22 12.48
N ALA A 32 0.15 -18.16 11.68
CA ALA A 32 1.28 -17.22 11.77
C ALA A 32 1.33 -16.50 13.13
N LYS A 33 0.17 -16.13 13.70
CA LYS A 33 0.08 -15.60 15.06
C LYS A 33 0.50 -16.64 16.12
N TRP A 34 0.16 -17.92 15.93
CA TRP A 34 0.59 -18.99 16.82
C TRP A 34 2.10 -19.26 16.74
N GLU A 35 2.69 -19.22 15.54
CA GLU A 35 4.16 -19.30 15.35
C GLU A 35 4.88 -18.11 16.00
N GLN A 36 4.36 -16.87 15.89
CA GLN A 36 4.95 -15.74 16.61
C GLN A 36 4.83 -15.89 18.14
N TYR A 37 3.72 -16.42 18.65
CA TYR A 37 3.59 -16.75 20.08
C TYR A 37 4.62 -17.81 20.53
N LEU A 38 5.03 -18.71 19.64
CA LEU A 38 6.03 -19.75 19.92
C LEU A 38 7.49 -19.27 19.75
N SER A 39 7.77 -18.26 18.91
CA SER A 39 9.15 -17.83 18.60
C SER A 39 9.90 -17.34 19.84
N CYS A 40 9.19 -16.69 20.76
CA CYS A 40 9.75 -16.08 21.98
C CYS A 40 10.95 -15.15 21.72
N ASP A 41 11.01 -14.53 20.53
CA ASP A 41 12.15 -13.73 20.06
C ASP A 41 12.29 -12.35 20.74
N GLY A 42 11.28 -11.95 21.52
CA GLY A 42 11.24 -10.68 22.26
C GLY A 42 10.69 -9.50 21.46
N SER A 43 10.31 -9.70 20.19
CA SER A 43 9.51 -8.72 19.45
C SER A 43 8.04 -8.78 19.86
N PRO A 44 7.33 -7.64 19.99
CA PRO A 44 5.93 -7.63 20.39
C PRO A 44 5.01 -8.18 19.29
N ASP A 45 3.92 -8.83 19.68
CA ASP A 45 2.84 -9.19 18.76
C ASP A 45 2.16 -7.90 18.24
N PRO A 46 2.12 -7.64 16.92
CA PRO A 46 1.46 -6.46 16.34
C PRO A 46 -0.05 -6.39 16.65
N THR A 47 -0.67 -7.51 17.04
CA THR A 47 -2.08 -7.60 17.43
C THR A 47 -2.30 -7.47 18.95
N VAL A 48 -1.24 -7.24 19.75
CA VAL A 48 -1.33 -7.09 21.22
C VAL A 48 -0.77 -5.73 21.63
N LEU A 49 -1.65 -4.72 21.66
CA LEU A 49 -1.32 -3.33 22.01
C LEU A 49 -0.51 -3.19 23.31
N GLN A 50 -0.78 -4.04 24.32
CA GLN A 50 -0.02 -4.01 25.58
C GLN A 50 1.47 -4.34 25.40
N GLU A 51 1.82 -5.24 24.48
CA GLU A 51 3.22 -5.58 24.20
C GLU A 51 3.91 -4.45 23.45
N ILE A 52 3.25 -3.86 22.44
CA ILE A 52 3.73 -2.68 21.71
C ILE A 52 4.00 -1.52 22.69
N ASN A 53 3.04 -1.22 23.57
CA ASN A 53 3.17 -0.15 24.57
C ASN A 53 4.29 -0.43 25.60
N THR A 54 4.45 -1.70 26.00
CA THR A 54 5.54 -2.11 26.91
C THR A 54 6.90 -1.95 26.23
N PHE A 55 7.03 -2.39 24.97
CA PHE A 55 8.23 -2.22 24.15
C PHE A 55 8.58 -0.73 23.95
N MET A 56 7.60 0.10 23.59
CA MET A 56 7.78 1.55 23.42
C MET A 56 8.19 2.24 24.74
N SER A 57 7.62 1.84 25.87
CA SER A 57 7.98 2.38 27.19
C SER A 57 9.42 2.01 27.58
N LEU A 58 9.76 0.72 27.50
CA LEU A 58 11.10 0.22 27.80
C LEU A 58 12.18 0.85 26.90
N TRP A 59 11.90 1.05 25.61
CA TRP A 59 12.85 1.72 24.73
C TRP A 59 12.91 3.23 24.99
N ARG A 60 11.79 3.90 25.33
CA ARG A 60 11.80 5.31 25.73
C ARG A 60 12.71 5.52 26.95
N GLU A 61 12.67 4.64 27.94
CA GLU A 61 13.51 4.65 29.16
C GLU A 61 15.00 4.30 28.91
N ASP A 62 15.34 3.63 27.80
CA ASP A 62 16.72 3.23 27.48
C ASP A 62 17.64 4.43 27.19
N GLN A 63 18.71 4.57 27.97
CA GLN A 63 19.70 5.65 27.88
C GLN A 63 20.86 5.35 26.89
N ASN A 64 20.83 4.23 26.17
CA ASN A 64 21.81 3.95 25.12
C ASN A 64 21.52 4.79 23.86
N GLU A 65 22.14 5.96 23.80
CA GLU A 65 22.03 6.93 22.70
C GLU A 65 23.20 6.84 21.71
N ASP A 66 23.66 5.62 21.42
CA ASP A 66 24.57 5.37 20.31
C ASP A 66 23.81 5.19 18.99
N VAL A 67 24.30 5.80 17.91
CA VAL A 67 23.61 5.80 16.62
C VAL A 67 23.50 4.40 16.01
N GLN A 68 24.49 3.51 16.22
CA GLN A 68 24.44 2.13 15.71
C GLN A 68 23.43 1.29 16.51
N LEU A 69 23.39 1.44 17.84
CA LEU A 69 22.39 0.76 18.68
C LEU A 69 20.95 1.26 18.40
N VAL A 70 20.78 2.54 18.06
CA VAL A 70 19.49 3.09 17.62
C VAL A 70 19.10 2.58 16.23
N MET A 71 20.05 2.38 15.30
CA MET A 71 19.82 1.71 14.01
C MET A 71 19.39 0.24 14.20
N GLU A 72 20.12 -0.55 15.00
CA GLU A 72 19.80 -1.95 15.29
C GLU A 72 18.41 -2.14 15.91
N LYS A 73 18.01 -1.27 16.85
CA LYS A 73 16.64 -1.27 17.39
C LYS A 73 15.63 -0.70 16.40
N GLY A 74 16.02 0.28 15.59
CA GLY A 74 15.21 0.85 14.52
C GLY A 74 14.81 -0.18 13.46
N GLU A 75 15.68 -1.15 13.15
CA GLU A 75 15.31 -2.31 12.31
C GLU A 75 14.14 -3.11 12.92
N GLN A 76 14.16 -3.38 14.23
CA GLN A 76 13.08 -4.12 14.90
C GLN A 76 11.76 -3.34 14.88
N VAL A 77 11.83 -2.02 15.09
CA VAL A 77 10.69 -1.08 15.03
C VAL A 77 10.09 -1.03 13.62
N LEU A 78 10.93 -0.98 12.59
CA LEU A 78 10.49 -0.95 11.19
C LEU A 78 9.89 -2.29 10.77
N ASN A 79 10.47 -3.42 11.18
CA ASN A 79 9.87 -4.74 10.97
C ASN A 79 8.48 -4.87 11.65
N LEU A 80 8.27 -4.22 12.81
CA LEU A 80 6.97 -4.17 13.50
C LEU A 80 5.96 -3.27 12.76
N ILE A 81 6.40 -2.12 12.24
CA ILE A 81 5.59 -1.25 11.38
C ILE A 81 5.18 -1.98 10.10
N GLU A 82 6.09 -2.69 9.44
CA GLU A 82 5.80 -3.50 8.24
C GLU A 82 4.75 -4.61 8.55
N LYS A 83 4.82 -5.26 9.73
CA LYS A 83 3.76 -6.19 10.19
C LYS A 83 2.40 -5.50 10.38
N LEU A 84 2.37 -4.32 11.01
CA LEU A 84 1.12 -3.56 11.23
C LEU A 84 0.50 -3.08 9.91
N GLN A 85 1.33 -2.60 8.97
CA GLN A 85 0.92 -2.22 7.62
C GLN A 85 0.39 -3.44 6.82
N PHE A 86 1.02 -4.61 6.96
CA PHE A 86 0.52 -5.84 6.35
C PHE A 86 -0.87 -6.22 6.89
N LEU A 87 -1.09 -6.16 8.20
CA LEU A 87 -2.42 -6.42 8.79
C LEU A 87 -3.49 -5.47 8.26
N LEU A 88 -3.18 -4.20 8.04
CA LEU A 88 -4.09 -3.20 7.45
C LEU A 88 -4.38 -3.43 5.96
N LEU A 89 -3.50 -4.12 5.23
CA LEU A 89 -3.59 -4.31 3.77
C LEU A 89 -4.08 -5.69 3.33
N ASP A 90 -3.81 -6.75 4.09
CA ASP A 90 -4.21 -8.13 3.77
C ASP A 90 -5.53 -8.54 4.46
N THR A 91 -5.86 -7.99 5.63
CA THR A 91 -7.11 -8.34 6.34
C THR A 91 -8.32 -7.75 5.61
N PRO A 92 -9.32 -8.56 5.22
CA PRO A 92 -10.54 -8.07 4.58
C PRO A 92 -11.29 -7.08 5.47
N ALA A 93 -11.89 -6.05 4.84
CA ALA A 93 -12.69 -5.01 5.52
C ALA A 93 -14.00 -5.51 6.18
N LYS A 94 -14.21 -6.83 6.26
CA LYS A 94 -15.28 -7.51 7.02
C LYS A 94 -14.74 -8.28 8.25
N GLU A 95 -13.42 -8.44 8.34
CA GLU A 95 -12.71 -9.19 9.38
C GLU A 95 -11.97 -8.25 10.34
N ILE A 96 -11.50 -7.10 9.88
CA ILE A 96 -10.93 -6.03 10.73
C ILE A 96 -12.00 -5.02 11.16
N THR A 97 -11.99 -4.61 12.42
CA THR A 97 -12.88 -3.54 12.93
C THR A 97 -12.32 -2.14 12.69
N GLU A 98 -13.17 -1.13 12.74
CA GLU A 98 -12.75 0.28 12.69
C GLU A 98 -11.86 0.64 13.90
N GLU A 99 -12.15 0.09 15.08
CA GLU A 99 -11.35 0.27 16.30
C GLU A 99 -9.93 -0.29 16.15
N GLU A 100 -9.78 -1.52 15.63
CA GLU A 100 -8.47 -2.11 15.31
C GLU A 100 -7.73 -1.32 14.23
N THR A 101 -8.44 -0.87 13.19
CA THR A 101 -7.87 -0.07 12.09
C THR A 101 -7.23 1.21 12.64
N VAL A 102 -7.95 1.96 13.48
CA VAL A 102 -7.44 3.17 14.14
C VAL A 102 -6.31 2.83 15.12
N GLN A 103 -6.42 1.74 15.88
CA GLN A 103 -5.38 1.29 16.81
C GLN A 103 -4.06 0.98 16.11
N TYR A 104 -4.08 0.26 14.98
CA TYR A 104 -2.87 -0.07 14.23
C TYR A 104 -2.25 1.17 13.58
N GLN A 105 -3.06 2.08 13.02
CA GLN A 105 -2.59 3.36 12.48
C GLN A 105 -1.91 4.23 13.55
N GLN A 106 -2.54 4.37 14.73
CA GLN A 106 -1.95 5.10 15.86
C GLN A 106 -0.66 4.44 16.35
N SER A 107 -0.61 3.11 16.42
CA SER A 107 0.59 2.36 16.81
C SER A 107 1.75 2.59 15.85
N ILE A 108 1.49 2.60 14.53
CA ILE A 108 2.50 2.94 13.51
C ILE A 108 3.03 4.35 13.73
N LEU A 109 2.14 5.33 13.94
CA LEU A 109 2.52 6.73 14.14
C LEU A 109 3.35 6.93 15.41
N GLU A 110 3.01 6.27 16.52
CA GLU A 110 3.79 6.35 17.77
C GLU A 110 5.17 5.69 17.64
N LEU A 111 5.27 4.55 16.96
CA LEU A 111 6.54 3.88 16.66
C LEU A 111 7.44 4.73 15.75
N GLN A 112 6.88 5.36 14.72
CA GLN A 112 7.59 6.29 13.81
C GLN A 112 8.11 7.52 14.58
N ASN A 113 7.28 8.13 15.44
CA ASN A 113 7.67 9.26 16.28
C ASN A 113 8.75 8.89 17.31
N LEU A 114 8.66 7.71 17.94
CA LEU A 114 9.66 7.23 18.89
C LEU A 114 11.01 6.97 18.23
N LEU A 115 11.00 6.39 17.02
CA LEU A 115 12.20 6.17 16.21
C LEU A 115 12.89 7.49 15.85
N HIS A 116 12.13 8.50 15.41
CA HIS A 116 12.68 9.84 15.14
C HIS A 116 13.22 10.51 16.43
N GLN A 117 12.51 10.39 17.56
CA GLN A 117 12.96 10.90 18.86
C GLN A 117 14.29 10.25 19.30
N LYS A 118 14.48 8.95 19.07
CA LYS A 118 15.74 8.26 19.40
C LYS A 118 16.90 8.64 18.47
N TYR A 119 16.66 8.90 17.19
CA TYR A 119 17.68 9.51 16.32
C TYR A 119 18.09 10.92 16.77
N ASN A 120 17.16 11.72 17.30
CA ASN A 120 17.48 13.04 17.86
C ASN A 120 18.33 12.93 19.15
N GLY A 121 17.98 12.04 20.08
CA GLY A 121 18.81 11.77 21.27
C GLY A 121 20.22 11.28 20.91
N ALA A 122 20.34 10.32 19.99
CA ALA A 122 21.64 9.83 19.53
C ALA A 122 22.48 10.90 18.79
N THR A 123 21.82 11.82 18.07
CA THR A 123 22.47 13.00 17.49
C THR A 123 23.05 13.92 18.57
N GLU A 124 22.31 14.13 19.65
CA GLU A 124 22.69 14.98 20.78
C GLU A 124 23.87 14.40 21.57
N HIS A 125 23.80 13.11 21.91
CA HIS A 125 24.87 12.37 22.59
C HIS A 125 26.18 12.39 21.77
N LEU A 126 26.08 12.18 20.45
CA LEU A 126 27.20 12.25 19.51
C LEU A 126 27.83 13.67 19.45
N LEU A 127 27.01 14.73 19.44
CA LEU A 127 27.49 16.13 19.46
C LEU A 127 28.10 16.56 20.81
N LYS A 128 27.82 15.84 21.91
CA LYS A 128 28.47 16.03 23.23
C LYS A 128 29.85 15.37 23.31
N THR A 129 30.21 14.45 22.40
CA THR A 129 31.50 13.72 22.41
C THR A 129 32.32 13.85 21.09
N PRO A 130 32.44 15.05 20.48
CA PRO A 130 32.97 15.21 19.12
C PRO A 130 34.46 14.90 18.96
N ASN A 131 35.22 14.84 20.05
CA ASN A 131 36.67 14.53 20.03
C ASN A 131 36.99 13.15 19.44
N MET A 132 36.02 12.23 19.37
CA MET A 132 36.18 10.92 18.71
C MET A 132 36.08 10.98 17.19
N TYR A 133 35.59 12.09 16.64
CA TYR A 133 35.23 12.28 15.23
C TYR A 133 35.84 13.55 14.63
N GLU A 134 36.85 14.15 15.27
CA GLU A 134 37.58 15.31 14.74
C GLU A 134 38.42 14.91 13.52
N ASP A 135 38.11 15.52 12.39
CA ASP A 135 38.83 15.40 11.13
C ASP A 135 40.21 16.07 11.21
N SER A 136 41.27 15.35 10.83
CA SER A 136 42.65 15.82 11.03
C SER A 136 43.12 16.89 10.04
N GLU A 137 42.41 17.11 8.93
CA GLU A 137 42.75 18.13 7.93
C GLU A 137 42.02 19.47 8.18
N THR A 138 40.73 19.40 8.52
CA THR A 138 39.86 20.57 8.74
C THR A 138 39.75 20.97 10.21
N GLY A 139 39.94 20.02 11.14
CA GLY A 139 39.69 20.17 12.58
C GLY A 139 38.21 20.25 12.96
N ASN A 140 37.29 20.09 12.01
CA ASN A 140 35.85 20.00 12.29
C ASN A 140 35.49 18.54 12.58
N MET A 141 34.33 18.28 13.18
CA MET A 141 33.86 16.90 13.33
C MET A 141 33.11 16.45 12.07
N GLN A 142 33.30 15.19 11.66
CA GLN A 142 32.45 14.53 10.67
C GLN A 142 32.20 13.05 11.05
N ALA A 143 30.99 12.56 10.79
CA ALA A 143 30.68 11.13 10.88
C ALA A 143 29.66 10.72 9.79
N VAL A 144 29.83 9.52 9.26
CA VAL A 144 28.90 8.85 8.34
C VAL A 144 28.65 7.45 8.88
N ILE A 145 27.39 7.11 9.12
CA ILE A 145 26.95 5.81 9.62
C ILE A 145 25.78 5.35 8.73
N LYS A 146 25.77 4.08 8.33
CA LYS A 146 24.77 3.54 7.39
C LYS A 146 24.36 2.13 7.77
N ASP A 147 23.08 1.83 7.57
CA ASP A 147 22.55 0.47 7.59
C ASP A 147 21.69 0.22 6.32
N LYS A 148 20.77 -0.76 6.37
CA LYS A 148 19.84 -1.06 5.27
C LYS A 148 18.71 -0.01 5.10
N ASN A 149 18.37 0.71 6.17
CA ASN A 149 17.17 1.54 6.33
C ASN A 149 17.47 3.05 6.42
N VAL A 150 18.69 3.44 6.78
CA VAL A 150 19.09 4.81 7.11
C VAL A 150 20.54 5.09 6.69
N THR A 151 20.77 6.27 6.13
CA THR A 151 22.08 6.90 5.96
C THR A 151 22.14 8.15 6.85
N PHE A 152 22.90 8.08 7.94
CA PHE A 152 23.13 9.17 8.89
C PHE A 152 24.46 9.86 8.58
N CYS A 153 24.42 11.16 8.27
CA CYS A 153 25.60 12.00 8.09
C CYS A 153 25.52 13.20 9.03
N ILE A 154 26.62 13.54 9.69
CA ILE A 154 26.71 14.75 10.52
C ILE A 154 28.08 15.42 10.40
N TRP A 155 28.08 16.74 10.29
CA TRP A 155 29.27 17.60 10.29
C TRP A 155 29.11 18.70 11.33
N ALA A 156 30.16 19.05 12.05
CA ALA A 156 30.12 20.03 13.14
C ALA A 156 31.26 21.06 13.06
N ASN A 157 30.90 22.34 13.02
CA ASN A 157 31.81 23.47 12.78
C ASN A 157 32.62 23.86 14.04
N LEU A 158 33.49 22.96 14.51
CA LEU A 158 34.32 23.17 15.70
C LEU A 158 35.33 24.32 15.53
N LYS A 159 35.84 24.57 14.31
CA LYS A 159 36.90 25.56 14.05
C LYS A 159 36.41 26.89 13.49
N LYS A 160 35.15 27.01 13.04
CA LYS A 160 34.51 28.27 12.57
C LYS A 160 35.28 29.00 11.46
N ASN A 161 35.91 28.23 10.59
CA ASN A 161 36.82 28.74 9.58
C ASN A 161 36.09 29.06 8.28
N ILE A 162 36.03 30.34 7.91
CA ILE A 162 35.38 30.89 6.69
C ILE A 162 35.81 30.20 5.38
N ARG A 163 36.95 29.47 5.38
CA ARG A 163 37.41 28.67 4.24
C ARG A 163 36.63 27.36 4.05
N PHE A 164 36.13 26.75 5.14
CA PHE A 164 35.34 25.53 5.12
C PHE A 164 33.85 25.87 5.15
N LYS A 165 33.31 26.21 3.98
CA LYS A 165 31.86 26.40 3.77
C LYS A 165 31.21 25.16 3.15
N SER A 166 31.97 24.48 2.30
CA SER A 166 31.58 23.30 1.58
C SER A 166 32.00 22.05 2.36
N HIS A 167 31.16 21.02 2.34
CA HIS A 167 31.53 19.71 2.84
C HIS A 167 30.82 18.63 2.02
N VAL A 168 31.51 17.50 1.80
CA VAL A 168 30.96 16.32 1.12
C VAL A 168 31.33 15.11 1.96
N PHE A 169 30.30 14.39 2.42
CA PHE A 169 30.42 13.16 3.18
C PHE A 169 30.87 12.04 2.23
N CYS A 170 32.18 11.86 2.02
CA CYS A 170 32.74 11.05 0.94
C CYS A 170 32.08 9.67 0.74
N ASP A 171 31.82 8.94 1.84
CA ASP A 171 31.20 7.61 1.80
C ASP A 171 29.72 7.63 1.38
N ALA A 172 28.97 8.68 1.75
CA ALA A 172 27.56 8.85 1.40
C ALA A 172 27.34 9.62 0.09
N GLN A 173 28.32 10.43 -0.31
CA GLN A 173 28.27 11.35 -1.46
C GLN A 173 27.15 12.42 -1.38
N HIS A 174 26.53 12.60 -0.21
CA HIS A 174 25.80 13.81 0.13
C HIS A 174 26.77 14.94 0.50
N GLY A 175 26.34 16.18 0.37
CA GLY A 175 27.12 17.36 0.73
C GLY A 175 26.30 18.64 0.73
N PHE A 176 26.94 19.73 1.14
CA PHE A 176 26.32 21.05 1.23
C PHE A 176 27.35 22.18 1.03
N ASP A 177 26.87 23.36 0.65
CA ASP A 177 27.63 24.61 0.65
C ASP A 177 26.92 25.66 1.51
N LEU A 178 27.58 26.10 2.60
CA LEU A 178 27.00 27.03 3.57
C LEU A 178 27.22 28.51 3.19
N PRO A 179 26.20 29.37 3.39
CA PRO A 179 26.35 30.81 3.53
C PRO A 179 27.47 31.21 4.51
N LYS A 180 28.12 32.35 4.24
CA LYS A 180 29.23 32.89 5.06
C LYS A 180 28.86 33.07 6.54
N SER A 181 27.58 33.32 6.84
CA SER A 181 27.05 33.46 8.20
C SER A 181 27.08 32.14 8.97
N LEU A 182 26.65 31.04 8.37
CA LEU A 182 26.67 29.72 9.01
C LEU A 182 28.11 29.18 9.15
N ALA A 183 28.98 29.45 8.18
CA ALA A 183 30.39 29.02 8.21
C ALA A 183 31.23 29.62 9.37
N VAL A 184 30.74 30.67 10.06
CA VAL A 184 31.36 31.23 11.29
C VAL A 184 30.63 30.86 12.59
N SER A 185 29.45 30.24 12.50
CA SER A 185 28.59 29.94 13.65
C SER A 185 28.93 28.61 14.35
N SER A 186 28.44 28.46 15.59
CA SER A 186 28.46 27.20 16.36
C SER A 186 27.44 26.18 15.83
N VAL A 187 27.52 25.83 14.55
CA VAL A 187 26.51 25.01 13.87
C VAL A 187 27.01 23.61 13.54
N ALA A 188 26.15 22.61 13.70
CA ALA A 188 26.27 21.31 13.04
C ALA A 188 25.23 21.19 11.92
N VAL A 189 25.56 20.45 10.87
CA VAL A 189 24.65 20.10 9.78
C VAL A 189 24.46 18.60 9.80
N ARG A 190 23.21 18.16 9.93
CA ARG A 190 22.80 16.75 9.84
C ARG A 190 22.10 16.51 8.50
N ILE A 191 22.41 15.37 7.87
CA ILE A 191 21.61 14.79 6.80
C ILE A 191 21.25 13.38 7.28
N LEU A 192 20.03 13.21 7.78
CA LEU A 192 19.45 11.92 8.16
C LEU A 192 18.53 11.50 6.99
N HIS A 193 19.04 10.62 6.13
CA HIS A 193 18.26 10.02 5.05
C HIS A 193 17.64 8.71 5.55
N THR A 194 16.32 8.66 5.67
CA THR A 194 15.58 7.41 5.91
C THR A 194 15.16 6.81 4.57
N HIS A 195 15.51 5.54 4.31
CA HIS A 195 15.15 4.78 3.11
C HIS A 195 13.68 4.27 3.15
N TYR A 196 12.85 4.91 3.96
CA TYR A 196 11.43 4.67 4.20
C TYR A 196 10.75 6.01 4.44
N ASP A 197 9.44 6.08 4.20
CA ASP A 197 8.62 7.23 4.54
C ASP A 197 7.99 7.02 5.93
N HIS A 198 7.97 8.09 6.71
CA HIS A 198 7.33 8.19 8.03
C HIS A 198 6.82 9.61 8.30
N VAL A 199 6.71 10.43 7.25
CA VAL A 199 6.35 11.84 7.29
C VAL A 199 5.09 12.08 6.46
N SER A 200 4.96 11.44 5.30
CA SER A 200 3.71 11.48 4.52
C SER A 200 2.55 10.79 5.26
N PRO A 201 1.31 11.27 5.08
CA PRO A 201 0.12 10.68 5.69
C PRO A 201 0.01 9.16 5.53
N LEU A 202 -0.40 8.46 6.60
CA LEU A 202 -0.43 6.99 6.64
C LEU A 202 -1.33 6.36 5.57
N TRP A 203 -2.35 7.06 5.07
CA TRP A 203 -3.20 6.58 3.97
C TRP A 203 -2.41 6.36 2.67
N LEU A 204 -1.33 7.12 2.45
CA LEU A 204 -0.43 6.97 1.28
C LEU A 204 0.39 5.68 1.39
N GLN A 205 0.77 5.31 2.61
CA GLN A 205 1.50 4.07 2.94
C GLN A 205 0.55 2.85 2.91
N CYS A 206 -0.68 3.02 3.39
CA CYS A 206 -1.70 1.98 3.53
C CYS A 206 -2.79 2.02 2.44
N GLN A 207 -2.47 2.47 1.22
CA GLN A 207 -3.43 2.48 0.11
C GLN A 207 -3.94 1.06 -0.18
N SER A 208 -5.22 0.78 0.08
CA SER A 208 -5.85 -0.49 -0.28
C SER A 208 -5.91 -0.69 -1.80
N VAL A 209 -6.45 -1.82 -2.25
CA VAL A 209 -6.95 -1.94 -3.63
C VAL A 209 -8.22 -1.08 -3.74
N PRO A 210 -8.47 -0.36 -4.86
CA PRO A 210 -9.70 0.39 -5.04
C PRO A 210 -10.94 -0.48 -4.84
N LYS A 211 -11.96 0.04 -4.13
CA LYS A 211 -13.18 -0.71 -3.78
C LYS A 211 -14.12 -0.82 -4.99
N LEU A 212 -13.85 -1.75 -5.88
CA LEU A 212 -14.76 -2.08 -6.99
C LEU A 212 -15.96 -2.87 -6.45
N GLU A 213 -16.95 -2.16 -5.91
CA GLU A 213 -18.19 -2.76 -5.40
C GLU A 213 -19.05 -3.32 -6.54
N VAL A 214 -19.09 -4.65 -6.64
CA VAL A 214 -20.09 -5.36 -7.44
C VAL A 214 -21.33 -5.56 -6.57
N LEU A 215 -22.35 -4.74 -6.79
CA LEU A 215 -23.68 -4.95 -6.22
C LEU A 215 -24.30 -6.21 -6.85
N ASP A 216 -24.14 -7.36 -6.21
CA ASP A 216 -24.84 -8.59 -6.61
C ASP A 216 -26.36 -8.41 -6.45
N SER A 217 -27.06 -8.38 -7.58
CA SER A 217 -28.51 -8.30 -7.61
C SER A 217 -29.12 -9.58 -7.01
N LYS A 218 -29.92 -9.42 -5.94
CA LYS A 218 -30.64 -10.52 -5.24
C LYS A 218 -31.80 -11.08 -6.08
N GLU A 219 -31.52 -11.58 -7.27
CA GLU A 219 -32.50 -12.06 -8.26
C GLU A 219 -32.58 -13.59 -8.34
N LEU A 220 -32.76 -14.29 -7.21
CA LEU A 220 -33.00 -15.75 -7.26
C LEU A 220 -34.04 -16.33 -6.25
N THR A 221 -34.87 -15.51 -5.59
CA THR A 221 -35.87 -16.01 -4.61
C THR A 221 -37.23 -15.28 -4.62
N ARG A 222 -37.82 -14.98 -5.79
CA ARG A 222 -39.17 -14.35 -5.86
C ARG A 222 -40.21 -14.90 -6.86
N HIS A 223 -40.06 -16.12 -7.38
CA HIS A 223 -41.12 -16.75 -8.20
C HIS A 223 -41.46 -18.21 -7.84
N SER A 224 -42.23 -18.40 -6.76
CA SER A 224 -43.37 -19.37 -6.76
C SER A 224 -44.15 -19.38 -5.43
N LYS A 225 -45.42 -18.95 -5.49
CA LYS A 225 -46.57 -19.51 -4.75
C LYS A 225 -47.85 -18.87 -5.29
N GLY A 226 -48.78 -19.68 -5.75
CA GLY A 226 -50.04 -19.23 -6.37
C GLY A 226 -51.19 -19.10 -5.37
N ASN A 227 -52.21 -18.35 -5.77
CA ASN A 227 -53.38 -17.99 -4.96
C ASN A 227 -54.14 -19.20 -4.40
N VAL A 228 -54.64 -19.06 -3.16
CA VAL A 228 -55.98 -19.51 -2.75
C VAL A 228 -56.58 -18.40 -1.87
N GLU A 229 -57.86 -18.12 -2.03
CA GLU A 229 -58.63 -17.10 -1.28
C GLU A 229 -59.40 -17.75 -0.10
N ILE A 230 -59.81 -16.95 0.90
CA ILE A 230 -61.19 -16.87 1.45
C ILE A 230 -61.24 -15.98 2.72
N GLU A 231 -61.93 -14.86 2.56
CA GLU A 231 -62.88 -14.14 3.45
C GLU A 231 -62.55 -13.80 4.93
N GLU A 232 -63.34 -12.86 5.46
CA GLU A 232 -63.13 -12.10 6.70
C GLU A 232 -64.15 -12.49 7.80
N GLU A 233 -63.86 -12.20 9.07
CA GLU A 233 -64.87 -11.57 9.96
C GLU A 233 -64.23 -10.80 11.15
N GLU A 234 -65.04 -10.08 11.94
CA GLU A 234 -64.62 -8.83 12.56
C GLU A 234 -64.47 -8.79 14.11
N LYS A 235 -63.77 -7.71 14.55
CA LYS A 235 -64.05 -6.84 15.73
C LYS A 235 -63.62 -7.24 17.16
N LYS A 236 -62.75 -6.35 17.68
CA LYS A 236 -62.75 -5.64 18.99
C LYS A 236 -62.78 -6.50 20.28
N ALA A 237 -61.76 -6.51 21.15
CA ALA A 237 -61.01 -5.42 21.83
C ALA A 237 -61.69 -4.85 23.09
N GLU A 238 -61.03 -5.01 24.24
CA GLU A 238 -60.97 -4.01 25.32
C GLU A 238 -59.74 -4.25 26.23
N GLU A 239 -59.12 -3.15 26.68
CA GLU A 239 -57.98 -3.03 27.62
C GLU A 239 -58.50 -2.31 28.89
N PRO A 240 -57.69 -1.98 29.92
CA PRO A 240 -56.52 -2.67 30.51
C PRO A 240 -56.62 -2.72 32.07
N SER A 241 -55.63 -3.29 32.77
CA SER A 241 -55.07 -2.67 33.99
C SER A 241 -53.79 -3.35 34.53
N ARG A 242 -52.72 -2.54 34.65
CA ARG A 242 -51.61 -2.66 35.62
C ARG A 242 -52.03 -1.93 36.93
N PRO A 243 -51.24 -1.85 38.03
CA PRO A 243 -49.87 -2.32 38.31
C PRO A 243 -49.87 -3.32 39.53
N ALA A 244 -48.88 -3.53 40.41
CA ALA A 244 -47.63 -2.82 40.73
C ALA A 244 -46.60 -3.68 41.51
N GLU A 245 -45.31 -3.34 41.32
CA GLU A 245 -44.29 -3.04 42.37
C GLU A 245 -43.81 -4.09 43.40
N GLY A 246 -42.70 -3.77 44.08
CA GLY A 246 -41.92 -4.65 44.99
C GLY A 246 -40.70 -5.27 44.30
N GLU A 247 -39.59 -4.54 44.15
CA GLU A 247 -38.43 -4.56 45.07
C GLU A 247 -37.73 -5.94 45.14
N MET A 248 -36.49 -6.10 44.66
CA MET A 248 -35.22 -5.77 45.36
C MET A 248 -35.10 -6.39 46.77
N CYS A 249 -33.96 -6.92 47.23
CA CYS A 249 -32.67 -7.32 46.61
C CYS A 249 -31.84 -8.02 47.74
N SER A 250 -30.57 -8.37 47.47
CA SER A 250 -29.51 -8.68 48.47
C SER A 250 -29.68 -9.96 49.31
N ASP A 251 -28.63 -10.56 49.91
CA ASP A 251 -27.20 -10.68 49.56
C ASP A 251 -26.73 -12.03 50.14
N GLY A 252 -25.82 -12.74 49.45
CA GLY A 252 -25.62 -14.19 49.63
C GLY A 252 -24.20 -14.74 49.46
N ARG A 253 -23.19 -13.87 49.32
CA ARG A 253 -21.73 -14.13 49.50
C ARG A 253 -21.18 -15.58 49.41
N LYS A 254 -20.25 -15.76 48.46
CA LYS A 254 -19.03 -16.63 48.54
C LYS A 254 -19.25 -18.16 48.50
N SER A 255 -18.31 -19.00 48.06
CA SER A 255 -17.06 -18.87 47.25
C SER A 255 -16.55 -20.29 46.92
N ALA A 256 -15.58 -20.41 45.98
CA ALA A 256 -14.87 -21.63 45.55
C ALA A 256 -15.75 -22.64 44.75
N VAL A 257 -15.42 -23.07 43.52
CA VAL A 257 -14.15 -23.57 42.91
C VAL A 257 -13.88 -25.06 43.17
N SER A 258 -14.44 -25.90 42.29
CA SER A 258 -13.78 -27.06 41.65
C SER A 258 -14.71 -27.57 40.54
N PHE A 259 -14.36 -27.46 39.24
CA PHE A 259 -13.44 -28.30 38.46
C PHE A 259 -13.91 -29.75 38.22
N LYS A 260 -13.91 -30.13 36.92
CA LYS A 260 -13.94 -31.49 36.34
C LYS A 260 -15.25 -32.30 36.47
N GLU A 261 -15.64 -33.14 35.51
CA GLU A 261 -15.39 -33.15 34.04
C GLU A 261 -16.35 -34.15 33.36
N ASN A 262 -16.65 -33.90 32.08
CA ASN A 262 -17.01 -34.86 31.02
C ASN A 262 -18.15 -35.89 31.21
N SER A 263 -19.19 -35.69 30.39
CA SER A 263 -19.96 -36.75 29.69
C SER A 263 -21.01 -37.54 30.51
N SER A 264 -22.05 -38.16 29.91
CA SER A 264 -22.19 -38.62 28.52
C SER A 264 -23.65 -38.94 28.09
N ILE A 265 -23.92 -38.90 26.76
CA ILE A 265 -24.89 -39.74 25.98
C ILE A 265 -26.41 -39.34 26.00
N ILE A 266 -27.05 -39.51 24.82
CA ILE A 266 -28.47 -39.26 24.42
C ILE A 266 -28.88 -37.76 24.43
N ALA A 267 -29.08 -37.01 23.34
CA ALA A 267 -29.57 -37.25 21.96
C ALA A 267 -31.10 -37.40 21.81
N ASP A 268 -31.79 -36.31 21.46
CA ASP A 268 -32.90 -36.39 20.50
C ASP A 268 -33.08 -35.06 19.74
N VAL A 269 -33.76 -35.12 18.59
CA VAL A 269 -33.97 -33.97 17.68
C VAL A 269 -35.40 -33.46 17.78
N ASN A 270 -35.59 -32.13 17.76
CA ASN A 270 -36.70 -31.48 17.06
C ASN A 270 -36.43 -29.98 16.91
N GLU A 271 -36.42 -29.51 15.68
CA GLU A 271 -36.42 -28.08 15.32
C GLU A 271 -37.87 -27.58 15.30
N THR A 272 -38.09 -26.30 15.60
CA THR A 272 -39.18 -25.54 14.97
C THR A 272 -38.81 -24.06 14.96
N GLU A 273 -38.81 -23.46 13.77
CA GLU A 273 -38.59 -22.03 13.55
C GLU A 273 -39.92 -21.25 13.58
N GLU A 274 -39.86 -19.96 13.23
CA GLU A 274 -40.98 -19.00 13.09
C GLU A 274 -41.61 -18.53 14.43
N GLU A 275 -42.14 -17.30 14.56
CA GLU A 275 -42.37 -16.24 13.56
C GLU A 275 -41.53 -14.96 13.80
N MET A 276 -41.17 -14.27 12.71
CA MET A 276 -41.02 -12.81 12.68
C MET A 276 -42.34 -12.14 12.20
N GLU A 277 -42.41 -10.81 12.32
CA GLU A 277 -43.40 -9.91 11.69
C GLU A 277 -44.88 -9.93 12.14
N LYS A 278 -45.34 -8.76 12.59
CA LYS A 278 -46.25 -7.90 11.80
C LYS A 278 -45.86 -6.42 12.04
N LYS A 279 -45.39 -5.70 11.00
CA LYS A 279 -46.14 -4.83 10.06
C LYS A 279 -46.62 -3.52 10.72
N SER A 280 -46.39 -2.32 10.15
CA SER A 280 -46.85 -1.80 8.83
C SER A 280 -48.39 -1.79 8.76
N GLU A 281 -49.11 -0.78 8.27
CA GLU A 281 -48.80 0.42 7.47
C GLU A 281 -50.04 1.39 7.54
N ILE A 282 -50.21 2.58 6.95
CA ILE A 282 -49.51 3.41 5.95
C ILE A 282 -49.79 4.90 6.27
N LEU A 283 -48.88 5.85 5.98
CA LEU A 283 -49.24 7.11 5.27
C LEU A 283 -48.02 7.88 4.76
N ALA A 284 -48.02 8.20 3.46
CA ALA A 284 -46.85 8.67 2.71
C ALA A 284 -46.56 10.18 2.86
N ILE A 285 -45.28 10.54 2.71
CA ILE A 285 -44.79 11.83 2.19
C ILE A 285 -43.55 11.57 1.30
N SER A 286 -43.51 12.27 0.17
CA SER A 286 -42.39 12.52 -0.75
C SER A 286 -41.26 11.49 -0.90
N SER A 287 -41.13 10.96 -2.13
CA SER A 287 -39.84 10.49 -2.62
C SER A 287 -38.82 11.64 -2.63
N GLN A 288 -37.78 11.56 -1.80
CA GLN A 288 -36.50 12.21 -2.05
C GLN A 288 -35.43 11.15 -2.12
N VAL A 289 -34.60 11.22 -3.15
CA VAL A 289 -33.45 10.35 -3.32
C VAL A 289 -32.38 10.84 -2.37
N THR A 290 -32.13 10.10 -1.28
CA THR A 290 -30.85 10.19 -0.58
C THR A 290 -29.81 9.54 -1.47
N GLN A 291 -29.32 10.32 -2.44
CA GLN A 291 -27.94 10.13 -2.84
C GLN A 291 -27.12 10.42 -1.59
N ASP A 292 -26.46 9.41 -1.04
CA ASP A 292 -25.25 9.65 -0.26
C ASP A 292 -24.13 10.06 -1.23
N GLU A 293 -24.32 11.24 -1.84
CA GLU A 293 -23.20 12.07 -2.27
C GLU A 293 -22.40 12.34 -1.00
N THR A 294 -21.38 11.51 -0.79
CA THR A 294 -20.36 11.74 0.23
C THR A 294 -19.72 13.07 -0.12
N ASN A 295 -20.21 14.13 0.52
CA ASN A 295 -19.90 15.52 0.21
C ASN A 295 -18.54 15.89 0.82
N GLU A 296 -17.52 15.09 0.45
CA GLU A 296 -16.16 15.57 0.38
C GLU A 296 -16.18 16.75 -0.59
N LYS A 297 -16.23 17.95 -0.02
CA LYS A 297 -15.87 19.15 -0.74
C LYS A 297 -14.41 18.99 -1.07
N GLU A 298 -14.12 18.65 -2.32
CA GLU A 298 -12.79 18.82 -2.88
C GLU A 298 -12.41 20.30 -2.69
N GLU A 299 -11.63 20.59 -1.64
CA GLU A 299 -10.96 21.87 -1.50
C GLU A 299 -9.89 21.92 -2.59
N ALA A 300 -10.34 22.34 -3.78
CA ALA A 300 -9.49 22.49 -4.96
C ALA A 300 -8.26 23.29 -4.57
N ILE A 301 -7.09 22.66 -4.67
CA ILE A 301 -5.84 23.12 -4.07
C ILE A 301 -5.54 24.55 -4.55
N THR A 302 -5.80 25.54 -3.70
CA THR A 302 -5.77 26.97 -4.09
C THR A 302 -4.37 27.58 -4.11
N ASP A 303 -3.36 26.82 -3.68
CA ASP A 303 -1.96 27.22 -3.64
C ASP A 303 -1.16 26.28 -4.55
N GLU A 304 -0.66 26.83 -5.66
CA GLU A 304 0.07 26.10 -6.72
C GLU A 304 1.35 25.39 -6.23
N ASN A 305 1.78 25.65 -5.00
CA ASN A 305 2.97 25.04 -4.39
C ASN A 305 2.65 23.79 -3.54
N ILE A 306 1.39 23.50 -3.22
CA ILE A 306 1.00 22.30 -2.46
C ILE A 306 1.01 21.08 -3.39
N VAL A 307 1.66 20.00 -2.94
CA VAL A 307 1.77 18.76 -3.71
C VAL A 307 0.47 17.95 -3.63
N ASP A 308 -0.11 17.66 -4.79
CA ASP A 308 -1.17 16.64 -4.91
C ASP A 308 -0.59 15.23 -4.72
N LEU A 309 -0.87 14.61 -3.57
CA LEU A 309 -0.43 13.25 -3.22
C LEU A 309 -1.29 12.12 -3.82
N GLN A 310 -2.34 12.46 -4.59
CA GLN A 310 -3.02 11.51 -5.47
C GLN A 310 -2.25 11.39 -6.80
N GLN A 311 -1.63 12.47 -7.29
CA GLN A 311 -0.75 12.45 -8.45
C GLN A 311 0.69 12.00 -8.11
N PHE A 312 1.32 12.62 -7.10
CA PHE A 312 2.75 12.47 -6.81
C PHE A 312 3.00 11.59 -5.58
N VAL A 313 3.98 10.70 -5.67
CA VAL A 313 4.40 9.81 -4.57
C VAL A 313 5.87 10.03 -4.20
N PRO A 314 6.24 10.03 -2.91
CA PRO A 314 7.63 9.97 -2.46
C PRO A 314 8.34 8.69 -2.91
N VAL A 315 9.56 8.85 -3.44
CA VAL A 315 10.37 7.78 -4.02
C VAL A 315 11.82 7.89 -3.51
N GLY A 316 12.33 6.82 -2.92
CA GLY A 316 13.67 6.76 -2.32
C GLY A 316 13.76 7.21 -0.86
N GLY A 317 12.64 7.56 -0.23
CA GLY A 317 12.55 7.91 1.19
C GLY A 317 12.69 9.41 1.46
N VAL A 318 13.01 9.76 2.71
CA VAL A 318 12.92 11.12 3.25
C VAL A 318 14.26 11.58 3.81
N TYR A 319 14.64 12.82 3.52
CA TYR A 319 15.88 13.46 3.95
C TYR A 319 15.58 14.55 4.98
N HIS A 320 15.89 14.31 6.27
CA HIS A 320 15.91 15.39 7.26
C HIS A 320 17.25 16.11 7.17
N ILE A 321 17.22 17.38 6.75
CA ILE A 321 18.39 18.20 6.52
C ILE A 321 18.33 19.35 7.53
N ASP A 322 19.06 19.21 8.63
CA ASP A 322 18.92 20.05 9.80
C ASP A 322 20.19 20.88 10.06
N ALA A 323 20.02 22.14 10.42
CA ALA A 323 21.06 22.89 11.15
C ALA A 323 20.77 22.78 12.65
N LEU A 324 21.81 22.47 13.43
CA LEU A 324 21.72 22.12 14.84
C LEU A 324 22.68 23.01 15.65
N GLN A 325 22.25 23.46 16.82
CA GLN A 325 23.09 24.23 17.73
C GLN A 325 24.14 23.30 18.36
N LEU A 326 25.42 23.64 18.25
CA LEU A 326 26.48 22.86 18.92
C LEU A 326 26.35 23.00 20.44
N PRO A 327 26.24 21.89 21.20
CA PRO A 327 26.24 21.94 22.66
C PRO A 327 27.58 22.48 23.18
N PRO A 328 27.64 22.98 24.43
CA PRO A 328 28.85 23.58 24.97
C PRO A 328 30.03 22.62 24.93
N GLN A 329 31.10 23.04 24.26
CA GLN A 329 32.26 22.19 24.01
C GLN A 329 33.28 22.22 25.16
N VAL A 330 34.00 21.10 25.33
CA VAL A 330 35.01 20.93 26.38
C VAL A 330 36.14 21.96 26.19
N LYS A 331 36.37 22.78 27.22
CA LYS A 331 37.40 23.82 27.26
C LYS A 331 38.52 23.37 28.20
N GLN A 332 39.78 23.41 27.73
CA GLN A 332 40.95 23.23 28.60
C GLN A 332 41.26 24.54 29.31
N ILE A 333 41.19 24.55 30.64
CA ILE A 333 41.44 25.70 31.50
C ILE A 333 42.57 25.31 32.47
N LYS A 334 43.80 25.61 32.04
CA LYS A 334 45.04 25.05 32.63
C LYS A 334 44.98 23.51 32.53
N ASP A 335 45.17 22.81 33.64
CA ASP A 335 45.19 21.35 33.75
C ASP A 335 43.77 20.73 33.88
N TRP A 336 42.70 21.52 33.76
CA TRP A 336 41.31 21.09 33.91
C TRP A 336 40.54 21.13 32.60
N SER A 337 39.94 20.00 32.23
CA SER A 337 38.89 19.95 31.23
C SER A 337 37.56 20.34 31.87
N MET A 338 36.91 21.40 31.37
CA MET A 338 35.60 21.86 31.85
C MET A 338 34.60 21.90 30.70
N VAL A 339 33.36 21.49 30.98
CA VAL A 339 32.23 21.58 30.05
C VAL A 339 31.03 22.13 30.80
N GLU A 340 30.17 22.86 30.09
CA GLU A 340 28.94 23.43 30.62
C GLU A 340 27.80 22.47 30.27
N LEU A 341 27.06 22.03 31.29
CA LEU A 341 25.95 21.11 31.12
C LEU A 341 24.66 21.90 31.01
N LEU A 342 24.00 21.80 29.86
CA LEU A 342 22.64 22.28 29.65
C LEU A 342 21.69 21.08 29.76
N GLU A 343 20.54 21.28 30.40
CA GLU A 343 19.43 20.31 30.45
C GLU A 343 18.47 20.47 29.24
N VAL A 344 18.86 21.28 28.26
CA VAL A 344 18.15 21.43 26.98
C VAL A 344 18.64 20.36 26.02
N GLY A 345 17.71 19.70 25.33
CA GLY A 345 18.01 18.67 24.35
C GLY A 345 18.52 19.21 23.01
N LEU A 346 18.43 18.41 21.95
CA LEU A 346 18.86 18.78 20.60
C LEU A 346 18.10 20.01 20.05
N GLU A 347 18.73 21.19 20.10
CA GLU A 347 18.18 22.44 19.55
C GLU A 347 18.51 22.60 18.06
N ALA A 348 17.52 23.00 17.27
CA ALA A 348 17.72 23.47 15.90
C ALA A 348 18.40 24.85 15.90
N TYR A 349 19.33 25.09 14.98
CA TYR A 349 19.95 26.39 14.77
C TYR A 349 19.04 27.24 13.85
N PRO A 350 18.54 28.41 14.28
CA PRO A 350 17.60 29.20 13.49
C PRO A 350 18.24 29.76 12.23
N TYR A 351 17.69 29.36 11.07
CA TYR A 351 18.08 29.90 9.77
C TYR A 351 16.87 29.96 8.82
N PRO A 352 16.53 31.14 8.25
CA PRO A 352 17.13 32.46 8.53
C PRO A 352 16.91 32.92 9.99
N PRO A 353 17.78 33.78 10.54
CA PRO A 353 17.61 34.33 11.90
C PRO A 353 16.45 35.34 11.94
N GLU A 354 15.63 35.26 13.00
CA GLU A 354 14.35 35.99 13.13
C GLU A 354 14.47 37.53 13.08
N GLU A 355 15.58 38.10 13.56
CA GLU A 355 15.75 39.56 13.72
C GLU A 355 16.05 40.33 12.41
N ALA A 356 16.04 39.66 11.25
CA ALA A 356 16.70 40.14 10.02
C ALA A 356 15.75 40.78 8.97
N GLU A 357 14.77 41.59 9.39
CA GLU A 357 13.87 42.29 8.45
C GLU A 357 14.66 43.07 7.36
N GLY A 358 14.44 42.69 6.09
CA GLY A 358 15.02 43.35 4.92
C GLY A 358 16.39 42.83 4.47
N ALA A 359 16.94 41.78 5.08
CA ALA A 359 18.15 41.12 4.58
C ALA A 359 17.81 40.05 3.51
N THR A 360 18.45 40.11 2.34
CA THR A 360 18.44 38.98 1.41
C THR A 360 19.35 37.88 1.94
N HIS A 361 18.75 36.87 2.56
CA HIS A 361 19.45 35.66 2.98
C HIS A 361 19.98 34.91 1.76
N LEU A 362 21.15 34.28 1.92
CA LEU A 362 21.74 33.44 0.87
C LEU A 362 21.24 32.00 1.09
N PRO A 363 20.74 31.31 0.06
CA PRO A 363 20.29 29.92 0.22
C PRO A 363 21.45 28.99 0.60
N ILE A 364 21.10 27.86 1.19
CA ILE A 364 22.01 26.72 1.38
C ILE A 364 21.92 25.85 0.14
N GLN A 365 23.07 25.55 -0.48
CA GLN A 365 23.10 24.55 -1.56
C GLN A 365 23.27 23.17 -0.93
N ILE A 366 22.43 22.22 -1.34
CA ILE A 366 22.50 20.80 -0.96
C ILE A 366 22.83 19.98 -2.21
N THR A 367 23.62 18.91 -2.03
CA THR A 367 23.87 17.87 -3.03
C THR A 367 23.56 16.51 -2.43
N LEU A 368 22.71 15.70 -3.08
CA LEU A 368 22.37 14.35 -2.66
C LEU A 368 22.73 13.33 -3.75
N ARG A 369 23.43 12.26 -3.40
CA ARG A 369 23.50 11.03 -4.21
C ARG A 369 22.23 10.22 -3.97
N LEU A 370 21.51 9.89 -5.05
CA LEU A 370 20.32 9.06 -5.02
C LEU A 370 20.70 7.58 -4.87
N SER A 371 19.77 6.73 -4.42
CA SER A 371 20.01 5.30 -4.28
C SER A 371 20.08 4.57 -5.64
N ASP A 372 20.90 3.52 -5.73
CA ASP A 372 20.93 2.64 -6.90
C ASP A 372 19.82 1.57 -6.89
N ASN A 373 19.12 1.42 -5.77
CA ASN A 373 17.99 0.52 -5.59
C ASN A 373 16.63 1.14 -5.99
N VAL A 374 16.64 2.36 -6.53
CA VAL A 374 15.44 3.16 -6.77
C VAL A 374 15.47 3.70 -8.20
N MET A 375 14.35 3.54 -8.91
CA MET A 375 14.16 4.06 -10.26
C MET A 375 13.53 5.46 -10.21
N TYR A 376 14.12 6.37 -10.97
CA TYR A 376 13.56 7.68 -11.29
C TYR A 376 13.42 7.73 -12.82
N PHE A 377 12.20 7.67 -13.33
CA PHE A 377 11.91 7.60 -14.77
C PHE A 377 11.90 8.99 -15.44
N GLN A 378 11.77 10.03 -14.63
CA GLN A 378 11.91 11.44 -14.97
C GLN A 378 12.68 12.13 -13.85
N ASP A 379 13.13 13.37 -14.08
CA ASP A 379 13.74 14.22 -13.06
C ASP A 379 12.76 14.42 -11.89
N PRO A 380 13.11 14.01 -10.65
CA PRO A 380 12.15 14.03 -9.55
C PRO A 380 11.87 15.45 -9.06
N VAL A 381 10.60 15.72 -8.72
CA VAL A 381 10.19 16.97 -8.08
C VAL A 381 10.67 16.94 -6.62
N ILE A 382 11.38 17.97 -6.18
CA ILE A 382 11.81 18.10 -4.79
C ILE A 382 10.72 18.86 -4.02
N ALA A 383 10.30 18.32 -2.87
CA ALA A 383 9.35 18.99 -2.00
C ALA A 383 9.87 19.06 -0.55
N ARG A 384 9.56 20.17 0.13
CA ARG A 384 9.74 20.33 1.58
C ARG A 384 8.48 19.96 2.34
N TRP A 385 8.65 19.39 3.53
CA TRP A 385 7.56 19.18 4.46
C TRP A 385 7.18 20.50 5.13
N ASP A 386 5.89 20.78 5.20
CA ASP A 386 5.29 21.82 6.03
C ASP A 386 4.67 21.17 7.28
N PRO A 387 5.29 21.32 8.47
CA PRO A 387 4.77 20.74 9.71
C PRO A 387 3.45 21.36 10.19
N ALA A 388 3.10 22.56 9.74
CA ALA A 388 1.88 23.27 10.16
C ALA A 388 0.66 22.81 9.35
N GLY A 389 0.82 22.65 8.04
CA GLY A 389 -0.20 22.07 7.16
C GLY A 389 -0.21 20.54 7.08
N GLN A 390 0.83 19.86 7.60
CA GLN A 390 1.09 18.41 7.43
C GLN A 390 1.05 17.97 5.95
N GLN A 391 1.77 18.73 5.12
CA GLN A 391 1.71 18.64 3.67
C GLN A 391 3.09 18.78 3.02
N TRP A 392 3.26 18.21 1.83
CA TRP A 392 4.44 18.46 1.00
C TRP A 392 4.22 19.68 0.13
N ARG A 393 5.25 20.52 -0.01
CA ARG A 393 5.21 21.75 -0.82
C ARG A 393 6.49 21.96 -1.63
N THR A 394 6.41 22.62 -2.77
CA THR A 394 7.54 22.86 -3.69
C THR A 394 8.19 24.26 -3.55
N ASP A 395 7.70 25.09 -2.63
CA ASP A 395 8.20 26.43 -2.36
C ASP A 395 9.52 26.45 -1.54
N ASP A 396 10.23 27.58 -1.59
CA ASP A 396 11.56 27.82 -1.00
C ASP A 396 12.70 26.91 -1.50
N ILE A 397 12.47 26.13 -2.56
CA ILE A 397 13.44 25.29 -3.26
C ILE A 397 13.71 25.88 -4.66
N SER A 398 14.98 25.94 -5.06
CA SER A 398 15.40 26.54 -6.34
C SER A 398 16.70 25.93 -6.90
N ASN A 399 17.13 26.40 -8.07
CA ASN A 399 18.38 26.01 -8.77
C ASN A 399 18.60 24.48 -8.89
N ILE A 400 17.50 23.73 -9.02
CA ILE A 400 17.50 22.26 -9.13
C ILE A 400 18.28 21.84 -10.39
N THR A 401 19.27 20.97 -10.20
CA THR A 401 20.10 20.36 -11.25
C THR A 401 20.20 18.86 -11.00
N TYR A 402 19.72 18.03 -11.94
CA TYR A 402 19.84 16.58 -11.86
C TYR A 402 20.90 16.04 -12.83
N GLY A 403 21.91 15.36 -12.27
CA GLY A 403 22.95 14.68 -13.03
C GLY A 403 22.62 13.19 -13.18
N THR A 404 21.84 12.83 -14.19
CA THR A 404 21.32 11.46 -14.41
C THR A 404 22.40 10.38 -14.42
N GLN A 405 23.57 10.66 -15.02
CA GLN A 405 24.69 9.72 -15.08
C GLN A 405 25.43 9.55 -13.74
N GLU A 406 25.48 10.60 -12.92
CA GLU A 406 26.10 10.58 -11.60
C GLU A 406 25.11 10.13 -10.50
N LYS A 407 23.81 10.10 -10.83
CA LYS A 407 22.66 9.98 -9.91
C LYS A 407 22.76 10.96 -8.75
N ARG A 408 23.10 12.21 -9.06
CA ARG A 408 23.19 13.31 -8.09
C ARG A 408 22.13 14.34 -8.39
N ILE A 409 21.49 14.86 -7.35
CA ILE A 409 20.62 16.03 -7.43
C ILE A 409 21.18 17.14 -6.55
N THR A 410 21.27 18.34 -7.11
CA THR A 410 21.78 19.53 -6.45
C THR A 410 20.71 20.61 -6.48
N PHE A 411 20.47 21.29 -5.37
CA PHE A 411 19.41 22.29 -5.24
C PHE A 411 19.73 23.30 -4.14
N GLU A 412 19.06 24.44 -4.15
CA GLU A 412 19.18 25.53 -3.18
C GLU A 412 17.91 25.65 -2.33
N MET A 413 18.06 25.76 -1.02
CA MET A 413 16.96 25.92 -0.04
C MET A 413 17.10 27.21 0.77
N GLY A 414 15.98 27.90 1.02
CA GLY A 414 15.95 29.15 1.80
C GLY A 414 16.19 28.96 3.31
N ALA A 415 15.74 27.83 3.86
CA ALA A 415 15.93 27.39 5.24
C ALA A 415 16.27 25.90 5.27
N PHE A 416 16.49 25.34 6.46
CA PHE A 416 16.69 23.89 6.66
C PHE A 416 15.32 23.19 6.74
N TYR A 417 15.17 22.08 6.01
CA TYR A 417 13.89 21.40 5.81
C TYR A 417 14.03 19.87 5.85
N THR A 418 12.93 19.20 6.18
CA THR A 418 12.73 17.80 5.77
C THR A 418 12.27 17.78 4.31
N ILE A 419 12.93 16.97 3.47
CA ILE A 419 12.79 16.94 2.01
C ILE A 419 12.41 15.52 1.54
N ALA A 420 11.50 15.44 0.57
CA ALA A 420 11.24 14.22 -0.20
C ALA A 420 11.53 14.45 -1.69
N LEU A 421 11.82 13.36 -2.39
CA LEU A 421 11.89 13.31 -3.86
C LEU A 421 10.62 12.63 -4.36
N LEU A 422 9.90 13.33 -5.23
CA LEU A 422 8.58 12.93 -5.72
C LEU A 422 8.65 12.51 -7.19
N GLN A 423 7.86 11.50 -7.54
CA GLN A 423 7.61 11.08 -8.91
C GLN A 423 6.10 10.98 -9.12
N ASP A 424 5.60 11.27 -10.32
CA ASP A 424 4.21 10.99 -10.66
C ASP A 424 3.96 9.47 -10.53
N ALA A 425 2.92 9.10 -9.78
CA ALA A 425 2.53 7.72 -9.54
C ALA A 425 2.11 6.99 -10.84
N HIS A 426 1.83 7.74 -11.91
CA HIS A 426 1.23 7.26 -13.13
C HIS A 426 2.22 7.07 -14.29
N LEU A 427 3.53 7.33 -14.14
CA LEU A 427 4.49 7.27 -15.26
C LEU A 427 4.52 5.93 -16.04
N ASN A 428 4.13 4.82 -15.42
CA ASN A 428 4.03 3.51 -16.07
C ASN A 428 2.60 3.12 -16.49
N MET A 429 1.67 4.07 -16.54
CA MET A 429 0.28 3.88 -16.92
C MET A 429 -0.17 4.99 -17.91
N PRO A 430 -1.05 4.70 -18.89
CA PRO A 430 -1.55 3.39 -19.26
C PRO A 430 -0.45 2.47 -19.82
N TYR A 431 -0.67 1.16 -19.70
CA TYR A 431 0.20 0.12 -20.23
C TYR A 431 0.09 0.07 -21.76
N GLN A 432 1.23 -0.04 -22.44
CA GLN A 432 1.28 -0.21 -23.90
C GLN A 432 0.88 -1.63 -24.33
N ALA A 433 1.15 -2.61 -23.47
CA ALA A 433 0.68 -3.97 -23.60
C ALA A 433 0.75 -4.70 -22.25
N TRP A 434 -0.03 -5.77 -22.11
CA TRP A 434 0.09 -6.76 -21.04
C TRP A 434 -0.21 -8.15 -21.58
N GLU A 435 0.32 -9.17 -20.92
CA GLU A 435 0.14 -10.58 -21.26
C GLU A 435 0.30 -11.48 -20.03
N LEU A 436 -0.69 -12.35 -19.80
CA LEU A 436 -0.68 -13.42 -18.80
C LEU A 436 -0.60 -14.76 -19.54
N ARG A 437 0.45 -15.56 -19.31
CA ARG A 437 0.56 -16.93 -19.87
C ARG A 437 0.71 -17.97 -18.75
N PRO A 438 0.01 -19.13 -18.80
CA PRO A 438 0.37 -20.28 -17.99
C PRO A 438 1.76 -20.82 -18.36
N MET A 439 2.46 -21.32 -17.35
CA MET A 439 3.72 -22.06 -17.47
C MET A 439 3.57 -23.50 -16.95
N GLY A 440 2.67 -23.72 -15.99
CA GLY A 440 2.30 -25.02 -15.41
C GLY A 440 0.80 -25.08 -15.10
N VAL A 441 0.40 -25.91 -14.13
CA VAL A 441 -0.98 -25.94 -13.61
C VAL A 441 -1.19 -24.80 -12.60
N ASP A 442 -0.29 -24.70 -11.63
CA ASP A 442 -0.27 -23.66 -10.59
C ASP A 442 0.85 -22.63 -10.81
N GLU A 443 1.28 -22.46 -12.07
CA GLU A 443 2.39 -21.57 -12.46
C GLU A 443 2.02 -20.73 -13.68
N ALA A 444 2.27 -19.42 -13.62
CA ALA A 444 2.04 -18.48 -14.70
C ALA A 444 3.05 -17.33 -14.70
N ARG A 445 3.08 -16.55 -15.79
CA ARG A 445 3.81 -15.29 -15.89
C ARG A 445 2.89 -14.17 -16.37
N LEU A 446 2.87 -13.08 -15.62
CA LEU A 446 2.28 -11.80 -15.99
C LEU A 446 3.41 -10.86 -16.46
N THR A 447 3.32 -10.41 -17.71
CA THR A 447 4.19 -9.40 -18.31
C THR A 447 3.38 -8.11 -18.50
N ILE A 448 3.89 -6.98 -18.02
CA ILE A 448 3.30 -5.66 -18.25
C ILE A 448 4.37 -4.77 -18.90
N THR A 449 4.05 -4.22 -20.07
CA THR A 449 4.89 -3.29 -20.82
C THR A 449 4.29 -1.90 -20.71
N ALA A 450 4.95 -1.05 -19.93
CA ALA A 450 4.65 0.36 -19.73
C ALA A 450 5.53 1.24 -20.63
N VAL A 451 5.37 2.57 -20.52
CA VAL A 451 6.13 3.55 -21.30
C VAL A 451 7.64 3.48 -21.06
N PHE A 452 8.07 3.31 -19.80
CA PHE A 452 9.49 3.32 -19.42
C PHE A 452 10.06 1.94 -19.06
N ALA A 453 9.21 0.98 -18.70
CA ALA A 453 9.61 -0.31 -18.16
C ALA A 453 8.78 -1.48 -18.71
N THR A 454 9.41 -2.64 -18.90
CA THR A 454 8.70 -3.92 -18.98
C THR A 454 8.96 -4.73 -17.71
N ILE A 455 7.89 -5.07 -17.00
CA ILE A 455 7.89 -5.79 -15.73
C ILE A 455 7.45 -7.23 -16.00
N GLN A 456 8.21 -8.23 -15.53
CA GLN A 456 7.82 -9.64 -15.55
C GLN A 456 7.64 -10.17 -14.12
N ILE A 457 6.45 -10.68 -13.82
CA ILE A 457 6.07 -11.29 -12.55
C ILE A 457 5.77 -12.77 -12.82
N GLN A 458 6.49 -13.68 -12.17
CA GLN A 458 6.12 -15.09 -12.10
C GLN A 458 5.16 -15.32 -10.93
N ILE A 459 4.27 -16.29 -11.10
CA ILE A 459 3.24 -16.69 -10.16
C ILE A 459 3.40 -18.19 -9.92
N LYS A 460 3.37 -18.63 -8.67
CA LYS A 460 3.49 -20.04 -8.29
C LYS A 460 2.75 -20.33 -6.98
N GLY A 461 1.70 -21.15 -7.03
CA GLY A 461 0.89 -21.46 -5.85
C GLY A 461 0.35 -20.19 -5.19
N ASN A 462 0.59 -20.01 -3.88
CA ASN A 462 0.19 -18.83 -3.11
C ASN A 462 1.17 -17.64 -3.17
N GLN A 463 2.16 -17.66 -4.06
CA GLN A 463 3.22 -16.64 -4.12
C GLN A 463 3.45 -16.11 -5.54
N CYS A 464 4.07 -14.93 -5.61
CA CYS A 464 4.56 -14.31 -6.83
C CYS A 464 5.99 -13.80 -6.66
N MET A 465 6.70 -13.61 -7.77
CA MET A 465 8.11 -13.25 -7.79
C MET A 465 8.42 -12.28 -8.94
N LEU A 466 9.05 -11.16 -8.60
CA LEU A 466 9.62 -10.27 -9.60
C LEU A 466 10.75 -11.01 -10.34
N SER A 467 10.57 -11.24 -11.64
CA SER A 467 11.46 -12.05 -12.47
C SER A 467 12.45 -11.19 -13.27
N SER A 468 12.00 -10.04 -13.76
CA SER A 468 12.85 -8.96 -14.25
C SER A 468 12.07 -7.64 -14.34
N VAL A 469 12.81 -6.53 -14.31
CA VAL A 469 12.35 -5.21 -14.73
C VAL A 469 13.34 -4.72 -15.77
N VAL A 470 12.89 -4.48 -16.99
CA VAL A 470 13.72 -4.04 -18.13
C VAL A 470 13.43 -2.58 -18.42
N VAL A 471 14.47 -1.75 -18.38
CA VAL A 471 14.43 -0.30 -18.66
C VAL A 471 15.57 0.01 -19.63
N GLU A 472 15.30 0.66 -20.76
CA GLU A 472 16.27 0.91 -21.84
C GLU A 472 17.11 -0.35 -22.21
N GLU A 473 16.44 -1.47 -22.48
CA GLU A 473 17.05 -2.78 -22.81
C GLU A 473 17.92 -3.41 -21.70
N LYS A 474 18.01 -2.81 -20.51
CA LYS A 474 18.82 -3.29 -19.38
C LYS A 474 17.93 -3.83 -18.27
N GLU A 475 18.30 -4.97 -17.68
CA GLU A 475 17.69 -5.43 -16.43
C GLU A 475 18.17 -4.57 -15.25
N VAL A 476 17.21 -4.12 -14.44
CA VAL A 476 17.43 -3.30 -13.24
C VAL A 476 16.84 -3.99 -11.99
N LEU A 477 17.06 -3.41 -10.81
CA LEU A 477 16.45 -3.83 -9.54
C LEU A 477 16.77 -5.28 -9.10
N SER A 478 17.94 -5.79 -9.46
CA SER A 478 18.43 -7.13 -9.11
C SER A 478 18.47 -7.45 -7.61
N HIS A 479 18.37 -6.45 -6.73
CA HIS A 479 18.29 -6.62 -5.27
C HIS A 479 16.90 -7.07 -4.77
N ILE A 480 15.85 -7.00 -5.59
CA ILE A 480 14.49 -7.50 -5.29
C ILE A 480 14.03 -8.62 -6.24
N THR A 481 14.60 -8.70 -7.45
CA THR A 481 14.40 -9.82 -8.38
C THR A 481 14.73 -11.17 -7.73
N GLY A 482 13.97 -12.21 -8.07
CA GLY A 482 14.21 -13.59 -7.62
C GLY A 482 13.68 -13.95 -6.23
N LYS A 483 12.95 -13.04 -5.57
CA LYS A 483 12.33 -13.27 -4.25
C LYS A 483 10.85 -13.63 -4.39
N TRP A 484 10.44 -14.75 -3.81
CA TRP A 484 9.03 -15.12 -3.66
C TRP A 484 8.40 -14.35 -2.52
N LEU A 485 7.27 -13.71 -2.82
CA LEU A 485 6.52 -12.80 -1.97
C LEU A 485 5.02 -13.11 -2.10
N ASN A 486 4.19 -12.54 -1.23
CA ASN A 486 2.75 -12.43 -1.50
C ASN A 486 2.47 -11.18 -2.39
N PRO A 487 1.26 -11.04 -2.98
CA PRO A 487 0.94 -9.90 -3.86
C PRO A 487 1.00 -8.51 -3.18
N VAL A 488 0.72 -8.42 -1.87
CA VAL A 488 0.77 -7.17 -1.10
C VAL A 488 2.22 -6.71 -0.92
N ASP A 489 3.10 -7.63 -0.49
CA ASP A 489 4.53 -7.37 -0.34
C ASP A 489 5.17 -6.99 -1.69
N LEU A 490 4.83 -7.69 -2.77
CA LEU A 490 5.33 -7.37 -4.12
C LEU A 490 4.93 -5.94 -4.55
N ARG A 491 3.70 -5.52 -4.25
CA ARG A 491 3.20 -4.16 -4.51
C ARG A 491 3.94 -3.11 -3.68
N ALA A 492 4.17 -3.38 -2.40
CA ALA A 492 4.95 -2.49 -1.51
C ALA A 492 6.41 -2.36 -1.97
N VAL A 493 7.07 -3.48 -2.29
CA VAL A 493 8.47 -3.52 -2.73
C VAL A 493 8.67 -2.82 -4.09
N LEU A 494 7.78 -3.03 -5.06
CA LEU A 494 7.84 -2.34 -6.36
C LEU A 494 7.62 -0.83 -6.22
N LYS A 495 6.65 -0.38 -5.41
CA LYS A 495 6.46 1.05 -5.09
C LYS A 495 7.70 1.65 -4.41
N LYS A 496 8.28 0.99 -3.40
CA LYS A 496 9.50 1.43 -2.69
C LYS A 496 10.72 1.55 -3.62
N ALA A 497 10.76 0.74 -4.68
CA ALA A 497 11.77 0.80 -5.74
C ALA A 497 11.50 1.86 -6.84
N GLY A 498 10.44 2.68 -6.72
CA GLY A 498 10.05 3.72 -7.68
C GLY A 498 9.25 3.22 -8.90
N VAL A 499 8.90 1.92 -8.94
CA VAL A 499 8.20 1.27 -10.06
C VAL A 499 6.74 1.02 -9.69
N ASN A 500 5.93 2.09 -9.66
CA ASN A 500 4.49 1.91 -9.52
C ASN A 500 3.86 1.39 -10.82
N ILE A 501 3.17 0.25 -10.74
CA ILE A 501 2.28 -0.30 -11.78
C ILE A 501 0.88 -0.58 -11.21
N PHE A 502 0.51 0.09 -10.12
CA PHE A 502 -0.71 -0.16 -9.38
C PHE A 502 -1.51 1.16 -9.28
N PRO A 503 -2.62 1.31 -10.03
CA PRO A 503 -3.44 2.50 -9.95
C PRO A 503 -4.07 2.64 -8.55
N GLY A 504 -4.16 3.89 -8.10
CA GLY A 504 -4.96 4.27 -6.94
C GLY A 504 -6.43 4.44 -7.31
N GLU A 505 -7.24 4.80 -6.32
CA GLU A 505 -8.68 5.00 -6.45
C GLU A 505 -9.02 6.13 -7.45
N TYR A 506 -8.30 7.26 -7.35
CA TYR A 506 -8.48 8.43 -8.20
C TYR A 506 -7.56 8.49 -9.43
N SER A 507 -6.83 7.41 -9.76
CA SER A 507 -5.89 7.39 -10.90
C SER A 507 -6.55 7.63 -12.27
N HIS A 508 -7.88 7.51 -12.36
CA HIS A 508 -8.66 7.88 -13.55
C HIS A 508 -8.71 9.41 -13.77
N LYS A 509 -8.49 10.24 -12.73
CA LYS A 509 -8.49 11.72 -12.87
C LYS A 509 -7.25 12.23 -13.60
N TYR A 510 -6.12 11.54 -13.46
CA TYR A 510 -4.81 11.94 -13.97
C TYR A 510 -4.46 11.31 -15.34
N LEU A 511 -5.24 10.32 -15.79
CA LEU A 511 -4.98 9.56 -17.01
C LEU A 511 -6.20 9.48 -17.92
N SER A 512 -5.98 9.69 -19.23
CA SER A 512 -6.99 9.56 -20.28
C SER A 512 -7.34 8.09 -20.58
N VAL A 513 -7.86 7.36 -19.59
CA VAL A 513 -8.29 5.96 -19.68
C VAL A 513 -9.80 5.83 -19.91
N ASN A 514 -10.21 4.69 -20.47
CA ASN A 514 -11.61 4.32 -20.62
C ASN A 514 -12.02 3.48 -19.40
N GLU A 515 -12.38 4.16 -18.29
CA GLU A 515 -12.69 3.49 -17.02
C GLU A 515 -13.81 2.48 -17.17
N LYS A 516 -13.51 1.22 -16.85
CA LYS A 516 -14.43 0.09 -17.04
C LYS A 516 -15.41 -0.01 -15.89
N ALA A 517 -16.66 -0.33 -16.23
CA ALA A 517 -17.70 -0.61 -15.25
C ALA A 517 -17.25 -1.75 -14.31
N PRO A 518 -17.29 -1.59 -12.97
CA PRO A 518 -16.81 -2.60 -12.02
C PRO A 518 -17.41 -4.00 -12.23
N LEU A 519 -18.68 -4.07 -12.61
CA LEU A 519 -19.37 -5.32 -12.95
C LEU A 519 -18.72 -6.07 -14.12
N ALA A 520 -18.19 -5.36 -15.13
CA ALA A 520 -17.51 -5.95 -16.28
C ALA A 520 -16.05 -6.27 -15.96
N GLU A 521 -15.34 -5.38 -15.28
CA GLU A 521 -13.91 -5.53 -14.95
C GLU A 521 -13.67 -6.63 -13.91
N VAL A 522 -14.35 -6.60 -12.76
CA VAL A 522 -14.14 -7.59 -11.68
C VAL A 522 -14.52 -9.00 -12.12
N ARG A 523 -15.68 -9.16 -12.77
CA ARG A 523 -16.13 -10.47 -13.26
C ARG A 523 -15.26 -11.01 -14.40
N ALA A 524 -14.61 -10.14 -15.17
CA ALA A 524 -13.57 -10.57 -16.11
C ALA A 524 -12.36 -11.13 -15.36
N TYR A 525 -11.82 -10.40 -14.37
CA TYR A 525 -10.66 -10.87 -13.60
C TYR A 525 -10.94 -12.16 -12.83
N GLN A 526 -12.12 -12.32 -12.22
CA GLN A 526 -12.52 -13.56 -11.55
C GLN A 526 -12.44 -14.75 -12.54
N GLN A 527 -13.05 -14.62 -13.72
CA GLN A 527 -13.13 -15.71 -14.68
C GLN A 527 -11.81 -15.93 -15.45
N MET A 528 -11.02 -14.87 -15.69
CA MET A 528 -9.66 -14.97 -16.20
C MET A 528 -8.77 -15.75 -15.24
N ALA A 529 -8.84 -15.44 -13.94
CA ALA A 529 -8.05 -16.12 -12.92
C ALA A 529 -8.44 -17.60 -12.75
N LEU A 530 -9.74 -17.92 -12.78
CA LEU A 530 -10.23 -19.30 -12.70
C LEU A 530 -9.67 -20.19 -13.82
N VAL A 531 -9.43 -19.64 -15.03
CA VAL A 531 -8.96 -20.41 -16.19
C VAL A 531 -7.47 -20.19 -16.55
N ALA A 532 -6.74 -19.43 -15.73
CA ALA A 532 -5.37 -19.01 -16.01
C ALA A 532 -4.34 -20.15 -16.06
N SER A 533 -4.68 -21.36 -15.62
CA SER A 533 -3.85 -22.58 -15.71
C SER A 533 -3.81 -23.20 -17.11
N ALA A 534 -4.74 -22.81 -17.99
CA ALA A 534 -4.91 -23.39 -19.32
C ALA A 534 -5.04 -22.36 -20.46
N PHE A 535 -5.36 -21.09 -20.15
CA PHE A 535 -5.56 -20.04 -21.14
C PHE A 535 -4.62 -18.86 -20.92
N ALA A 536 -3.98 -18.41 -22.00
CA ALA A 536 -3.22 -17.17 -22.04
C ALA A 536 -4.14 -15.99 -22.40
N PHE A 537 -3.95 -14.85 -21.75
CA PHE A 537 -4.69 -13.60 -21.95
C PHE A 537 -3.74 -12.47 -22.33
N ALA A 538 -4.15 -11.55 -23.20
CA ALA A 538 -3.30 -10.41 -23.55
C ALA A 538 -4.06 -9.22 -24.16
N TRP A 539 -3.40 -8.05 -24.10
CA TRP A 539 -3.89 -6.76 -24.55
C TRP A 539 -4.42 -6.71 -26.00
N SER A 540 -5.53 -5.97 -26.17
CA SER A 540 -6.17 -5.66 -27.46
C SER A 540 -6.44 -4.17 -27.60
N LYS A 541 -6.04 -3.57 -28.74
CA LYS A 541 -6.34 -2.16 -29.09
C LYS A 541 -7.84 -1.83 -29.01
N TRP A 542 -8.67 -2.82 -29.32
CA TRP A 542 -10.13 -2.70 -29.35
C TRP A 542 -10.75 -2.51 -27.95
N ASN A 543 -9.99 -2.73 -26.87
CA ASN A 543 -10.46 -2.48 -25.51
C ASN A 543 -10.84 -1.01 -25.29
N GLN A 544 -10.07 -0.09 -25.89
CA GLN A 544 -10.32 1.35 -25.78
C GLN A 544 -11.58 1.76 -26.56
N GLU A 545 -11.85 1.15 -27.72
CA GLU A 545 -13.01 1.43 -28.57
C GLU A 545 -14.33 0.84 -28.05
N ALA A 546 -14.28 -0.19 -27.19
CA ALA A 546 -15.48 -0.93 -26.72
C ALA A 546 -16.36 -0.18 -25.69
N GLY A 547 -15.98 1.03 -25.25
CA GLY A 547 -16.69 1.78 -24.21
C GLY A 547 -16.44 1.27 -22.78
N GLN A 548 -17.16 1.82 -21.79
CA GLN A 548 -16.94 1.55 -20.36
C GLN A 548 -17.54 0.21 -19.92
N GLU A 549 -18.72 -0.14 -20.42
CA GLU A 549 -19.48 -1.35 -20.07
C GLU A 549 -18.86 -2.67 -20.57
N LYS A 550 -17.80 -2.62 -21.39
CA LYS A 550 -17.27 -3.79 -22.11
C LYS A 550 -15.76 -3.83 -22.05
N VAL A 551 -15.23 -5.03 -21.79
CA VAL A 551 -13.80 -5.34 -21.89
C VAL A 551 -13.54 -6.21 -23.11
N VAL A 552 -12.45 -5.95 -23.83
CA VAL A 552 -12.04 -6.72 -25.02
C VAL A 552 -10.58 -7.12 -24.90
N PHE A 553 -10.29 -8.42 -24.99
CA PHE A 553 -8.93 -8.96 -24.85
C PHE A 553 -8.70 -10.13 -25.79
N LYS A 554 -7.42 -10.46 -26.03
CA LYS A 554 -7.02 -11.67 -26.74
C LYS A 554 -7.02 -12.85 -25.76
N VAL A 555 -7.47 -14.02 -26.22
CA VAL A 555 -7.30 -15.30 -25.51
C VAL A 555 -6.73 -16.35 -26.45
N SER A 556 -5.89 -17.25 -25.92
CA SER A 556 -5.49 -18.49 -26.59
C SER A 556 -5.35 -19.64 -25.60
N GLU A 557 -5.60 -20.87 -26.03
CA GLU A 557 -5.44 -22.06 -25.18
C GLU A 557 -3.96 -22.49 -25.15
N HIS A 558 -3.33 -22.46 -23.98
CA HIS A 558 -1.88 -22.47 -23.82
C HIS A 558 -1.42 -23.62 -22.92
N LEU A 559 -1.48 -24.84 -23.45
CA LEU A 559 -1.25 -26.07 -22.68
C LEU A 559 0.22 -26.28 -22.25
N LYS A 560 1.18 -25.64 -22.91
CA LYS A 560 2.63 -25.75 -22.64
C LYS A 560 3.28 -24.39 -22.77
N ALA A 561 4.31 -24.09 -21.97
CA ALA A 561 4.94 -22.75 -21.92
C ALA A 561 5.27 -22.16 -23.31
N ASP A 562 5.74 -22.99 -24.26
CA ASP A 562 6.16 -22.59 -25.61
C ASP A 562 5.08 -22.79 -26.71
N SER A 563 3.80 -23.00 -26.37
CA SER A 563 2.75 -23.23 -27.37
C SER A 563 2.20 -21.93 -27.97
N ASP A 564 2.87 -21.35 -28.97
CA ASP A 564 2.27 -20.29 -29.79
C ASP A 564 1.09 -20.84 -30.62
N LYS A 565 -0.12 -20.73 -30.06
CA LYS A 565 -1.40 -20.95 -30.76
C LYS A 565 -1.99 -19.63 -31.25
N ASP A 566 -2.96 -19.73 -32.16
CA ASP A 566 -3.69 -18.57 -32.67
C ASP A 566 -4.45 -17.83 -31.56
N TRP A 567 -4.38 -16.49 -31.59
CA TRP A 567 -5.07 -15.63 -30.64
C TRP A 567 -6.43 -15.20 -31.19
N SER A 568 -7.51 -15.58 -30.49
CA SER A 568 -8.86 -15.09 -30.78
C SER A 568 -9.21 -13.88 -29.91
N LEU A 569 -10.08 -13.01 -30.40
CA LEU A 569 -10.60 -11.86 -29.63
C LEU A 569 -11.92 -12.22 -28.97
N TYR A 570 -12.07 -11.82 -27.71
CA TYR A 570 -13.29 -12.02 -26.92
C TYR A 570 -13.73 -10.70 -26.30
N MET A 571 -15.03 -10.53 -26.14
CA MET A 571 -15.67 -9.39 -25.48
C MET A 571 -16.58 -9.86 -24.35
N PHE A 572 -16.55 -9.15 -23.23
CA PHE A 572 -17.36 -9.45 -22.04
C PHE A 572 -17.87 -8.18 -21.36
N ASN A 573 -19.06 -8.23 -20.76
CA ASN A 573 -19.71 -7.10 -20.06
C ASN A 573 -20.21 -7.46 -18.63
N GLY A 574 -19.65 -8.48 -17.99
CA GLY A 574 -20.10 -8.93 -16.67
C GLY A 574 -21.33 -9.87 -16.67
N GLN A 575 -22.05 -9.97 -17.78
CA GLN A 575 -23.27 -10.79 -17.92
C GLN A 575 -23.40 -11.58 -19.24
N LYS A 576 -22.59 -11.24 -20.25
CA LYS A 576 -22.60 -11.83 -21.59
C LYS A 576 -21.18 -11.86 -22.14
N ALA A 577 -20.74 -13.02 -22.60
CA ALA A 577 -19.48 -13.24 -23.32
C ALA A 577 -19.75 -13.55 -24.79
N GLN A 578 -18.82 -13.13 -25.67
CA GLN A 578 -18.84 -13.46 -27.09
C GLN A 578 -17.42 -13.49 -27.69
N LYS A 579 -17.17 -14.44 -28.60
CA LYS A 579 -16.00 -14.44 -29.48
C LYS A 579 -16.25 -13.50 -30.66
N LEU A 580 -15.30 -12.61 -30.94
CA LEU A 580 -15.42 -11.64 -32.02
C LEU A 580 -14.88 -12.18 -33.35
N LYS A 581 -15.55 -11.81 -34.45
CA LYS A 581 -15.15 -12.12 -35.83
C LYS A 581 -13.95 -11.29 -36.32
N ILE A 582 -13.75 -10.11 -35.74
CA ILE A 582 -12.62 -9.22 -36.07
C ILE A 582 -11.29 -9.77 -35.58
N SER A 583 -10.19 -9.33 -36.20
CA SER A 583 -8.82 -9.59 -35.76
C SER A 583 -8.16 -8.30 -35.25
N LYS A 584 -6.90 -8.37 -34.81
CA LYS A 584 -6.13 -7.14 -34.47
C LYS A 584 -5.78 -6.30 -35.71
N THR A 585 -5.87 -6.87 -36.92
CA THR A 585 -5.61 -6.21 -38.21
C THR A 585 -6.87 -5.72 -38.93
N SER A 586 -8.07 -5.92 -38.38
CA SER A 586 -9.29 -5.30 -38.91
C SER A 586 -9.20 -3.76 -38.87
N GLU A 587 -9.85 -3.11 -39.84
CA GLU A 587 -9.77 -1.65 -40.07
C GLU A 587 -10.56 -0.84 -39.03
N ALA A 588 -11.67 -1.38 -38.52
CA ALA A 588 -12.53 -0.77 -37.50
C ALA A 588 -13.02 -1.83 -36.50
N PHE A 589 -13.43 -1.38 -35.31
CA PHE A 589 -14.08 -2.23 -34.33
C PHE A 589 -15.47 -2.69 -34.82
N SER A 590 -15.81 -3.96 -34.55
CA SER A 590 -17.14 -4.52 -34.76
C SER A 590 -17.43 -5.55 -33.67
N GLU A 591 -18.67 -5.54 -33.18
CA GLU A 591 -19.19 -6.48 -32.19
C GLU A 591 -19.81 -7.73 -32.84
N GLU A 592 -19.52 -7.97 -34.13
CA GLU A 592 -19.92 -9.18 -34.84
C GLU A 592 -19.34 -10.44 -34.19
N LEU A 593 -20.25 -11.39 -33.93
CA LEU A 593 -19.99 -12.73 -33.46
C LEU A 593 -19.23 -13.53 -34.52
N ASP A 594 -18.23 -14.32 -34.09
CA ASP A 594 -17.55 -15.26 -35.00
C ASP A 594 -18.54 -16.30 -35.59
N ASP A 595 -18.36 -16.68 -36.86
CA ASP A 595 -19.35 -17.44 -37.64
C ASP A 595 -19.65 -18.85 -37.09
N ASN A 596 -18.82 -19.34 -36.16
CA ASN A 596 -18.96 -20.64 -35.49
C ASN A 596 -19.08 -20.50 -33.95
N SER A 597 -19.51 -19.34 -33.45
CA SER A 597 -19.67 -19.05 -32.02
C SER A 597 -21.13 -18.81 -31.64
N GLU A 598 -21.49 -19.11 -30.39
CA GLU A 598 -22.75 -18.65 -29.78
C GLU A 598 -22.46 -17.57 -28.70
N PHE A 599 -23.50 -17.12 -27.99
CA PHE A 599 -23.40 -16.20 -26.85
C PHE A 599 -23.59 -16.97 -25.54
N HIS A 600 -22.72 -16.72 -24.55
CA HIS A 600 -22.79 -17.32 -23.22
C HIS A 600 -22.97 -16.27 -22.14
N SER A 601 -23.45 -16.66 -20.97
CA SER A 601 -23.62 -15.78 -19.80
C SER A 601 -22.30 -15.51 -19.08
N THR A 602 -21.25 -16.27 -19.39
CA THR A 602 -19.97 -16.30 -18.68
C THR A 602 -18.82 -16.45 -19.68
N LEU A 603 -17.66 -15.87 -19.35
CA LEU A 603 -16.40 -16.05 -20.08
C LEU A 603 -15.92 -17.50 -20.01
N TYR A 604 -16.08 -18.18 -18.86
CA TYR A 604 -15.69 -19.59 -18.71
C TYR A 604 -16.37 -20.48 -19.74
N HIS A 605 -17.71 -20.40 -19.89
CA HIS A 605 -18.43 -21.21 -20.87
C HIS A 605 -18.08 -20.82 -22.31
N MET A 606 -17.88 -19.52 -22.57
CA MET A 606 -17.44 -19.03 -23.88
C MET A 606 -16.06 -19.59 -24.32
N LEU A 607 -15.17 -19.89 -23.36
CA LEU A 607 -13.89 -20.55 -23.63
C LEU A 607 -14.03 -22.07 -23.67
N LYS A 608 -14.93 -22.65 -22.85
CA LYS A 608 -15.21 -24.10 -22.76
C LYS A 608 -15.68 -24.70 -24.09
N ASP A 609 -16.52 -23.99 -24.85
CA ASP A 609 -17.00 -24.45 -26.16
C ASP A 609 -15.88 -24.64 -27.21
N PHE A 610 -14.74 -23.97 -27.03
CA PHE A 610 -13.55 -24.12 -27.88
C PHE A 610 -12.38 -24.86 -27.20
N ALA A 611 -12.58 -25.34 -25.97
CA ALA A 611 -11.53 -25.95 -25.16
C ALA A 611 -11.26 -27.41 -25.51
N SER A 612 -9.99 -27.80 -25.46
CA SER A 612 -9.60 -29.20 -25.34
C SER A 612 -9.93 -29.73 -23.94
N LYS A 613 -10.08 -31.06 -23.82
CA LYS A 613 -10.29 -31.71 -22.53
C LYS A 613 -9.14 -31.44 -21.56
N GLU A 614 -7.89 -31.51 -22.04
CA GLU A 614 -6.68 -31.21 -21.25
C GLU A 614 -6.70 -29.79 -20.66
N ALA A 615 -7.31 -28.82 -21.35
CA ALA A 615 -7.51 -27.47 -20.80
C ALA A 615 -8.54 -27.45 -19.67
N ILE A 616 -9.69 -28.12 -19.84
CA ILE A 616 -10.73 -28.20 -18.79
C ILE A 616 -10.21 -28.98 -17.57
N ASP A 617 -9.55 -30.11 -17.77
CA ASP A 617 -8.90 -30.91 -16.72
C ASP A 617 -7.93 -30.03 -15.89
N LYS A 618 -7.19 -29.12 -16.53
CA LYS A 618 -6.31 -28.13 -15.87
C LYS A 618 -7.06 -27.00 -15.15
N VAL A 619 -8.20 -26.55 -15.66
CA VAL A 619 -9.03 -25.52 -14.99
C VAL A 619 -9.66 -26.10 -13.72
N GLU A 620 -10.15 -27.33 -13.79
CA GLU A 620 -10.70 -28.05 -12.63
C GLU A 620 -9.61 -28.31 -11.58
N THR A 621 -8.46 -28.87 -11.97
CA THR A 621 -7.38 -29.23 -11.04
C THR A 621 -6.53 -28.08 -10.49
N ALA A 622 -6.58 -26.88 -11.08
CA ALA A 622 -5.80 -25.73 -10.59
C ALA A 622 -6.10 -25.35 -9.14
N SER A 623 -5.04 -25.09 -8.36
CA SER A 623 -5.11 -24.72 -6.95
C SER A 623 -5.85 -23.41 -6.74
N PHE A 624 -6.71 -23.38 -5.73
CA PHE A 624 -7.43 -22.18 -5.33
C PHE A 624 -6.51 -21.04 -4.89
N LEU A 625 -5.31 -21.35 -4.41
CA LEU A 625 -4.28 -20.37 -4.04
C LEU A 625 -3.67 -19.69 -5.27
N PHE A 626 -3.43 -20.46 -6.34
CA PHE A 626 -2.95 -19.93 -7.62
C PHE A 626 -4.00 -19.01 -8.27
N VAL A 627 -5.27 -19.45 -8.25
CA VAL A 627 -6.41 -18.64 -8.72
C VAL A 627 -6.50 -17.31 -7.95
N ASP A 628 -6.39 -17.32 -6.62
CA ASP A 628 -6.39 -16.07 -5.84
C ASP A 628 -5.19 -15.17 -6.20
N VAL A 629 -3.96 -15.68 -6.27
CA VAL A 629 -2.80 -14.83 -6.61
C VAL A 629 -2.93 -14.18 -7.99
N VAL A 630 -3.42 -14.92 -8.99
CA VAL A 630 -3.71 -14.35 -10.32
C VAL A 630 -4.79 -13.26 -10.21
N TYR A 631 -5.86 -13.51 -9.46
CA TYR A 631 -6.95 -12.55 -9.25
C TYR A 631 -6.50 -11.28 -8.52
N GLN A 632 -5.72 -11.40 -7.44
CA GLN A 632 -5.16 -10.25 -6.71
C GLN A 632 -4.23 -9.40 -7.59
N LEU A 633 -3.39 -10.03 -8.42
CA LEU A 633 -2.50 -9.32 -9.34
C LEU A 633 -3.26 -8.62 -10.47
N LEU A 634 -4.33 -9.24 -11.00
CA LEU A 634 -5.21 -8.61 -11.99
C LEU A 634 -5.99 -7.42 -11.40
N LEU A 635 -6.54 -7.56 -10.20
CA LEU A 635 -7.24 -6.48 -9.48
C LEU A 635 -6.31 -5.31 -9.15
N THR A 636 -5.12 -5.58 -8.57
CA THR A 636 -4.18 -4.54 -8.14
C THR A 636 -3.58 -3.73 -9.30
N THR A 637 -3.51 -4.30 -10.50
CA THR A 637 -2.97 -3.65 -11.70
C THR A 637 -4.06 -3.06 -12.62
N ARG A 638 -5.33 -3.47 -12.48
CA ARG A 638 -6.46 -3.03 -13.34
C ARG A 638 -6.13 -3.00 -14.85
N VAL A 639 -5.46 -4.04 -15.35
CA VAL A 639 -4.99 -4.16 -16.75
C VAL A 639 -6.08 -4.07 -17.84
N LEU A 640 -7.37 -4.17 -17.52
CA LEU A 640 -8.48 -3.96 -18.48
C LEU A 640 -8.97 -2.50 -18.52
N THR A 641 -8.63 -1.68 -17.54
CA THR A 641 -8.93 -0.24 -17.53
C THR A 641 -7.75 0.59 -18.03
N TYR A 642 -6.54 0.28 -17.57
CA TYR A 642 -5.35 1.10 -17.83
C TYR A 642 -4.56 0.61 -19.06
N SER A 643 -5.22 0.13 -20.14
CA SER A 643 -4.62 -0.31 -21.41
C SER A 643 -5.56 -0.32 -22.62
#